data_AF-A0A9E1TQ61-F1
#
_entry.id   AF-A0A9E1TQ61-F1
#
_cell.length_a   1.000
_cell.length_b   1.000
_cell.length_c   1.000
_cell.angle_alpha   90.00
_cell.angle_beta   90.00
_cell.angle_gamma   90.00
#
_symmetry.space_group_name_H-M   'P 1'
#
loop_
_entity.id
_entity.type
_entity.pdbx_description
1 polymer ?
#
loop_
_entity_poly.entity_id
_entity_poly.type
_entity_poly.pdbx_seq_one_letter_code
_entity_poly.pdbx_strand_id
1 'polypeptide(L)'
;VIPVLCATHLAAGHDRAEAFRRAVSVFDGSVAIGVATGDAPERLLLALRGSGQGLYVGLAEDAYVVASEPYGVVELTTEFVRMDGETPADPDDPGASRGQILELDGALAGTLDGIVRRSYDGRSLPVTEDDVARAEITTRDIDRGDYPHFLLKEIGESPDSVRATLRGRLVPAGDTPAGWRVRLGEDALGADVRAGLSDGSIRRILVIGQGTAAIAGGSVARALEAELAESNGIIVEDLPATELSGFGLTPDMSDTLVVAISQSGTTTDTNRTVDLVRVRGARVVAIVNRRNSDLVDRADGVLYTSDGRDVEMSVASTKAFYAQAVAGILLAVAIADAAGAPGAPDRADVLTGLRALPDAMVEVLGMRDQVASIASRHAPGRRYWAVVGSGPNLVAAREIRIKLSELCYKSIAADVTEDKKHIDLSSEPLILVCATGLVGSTADDVAKEVAIYRAHKALPVVVADAGSSRFADAHDVVSVPPVHPRLAFLLSTMVGHLFGYEAARAIDAQAHVLRSAHAAIEAEAERRLAGGAVQATSYDPGTGSAAPEALPDALTPGLATELGAAAGTFADELRNGRLNGHLEASTAVRLSTLFRFALGAVPLESYQLEFGRVGTPALVLDDLAAALTVAIEELTRPIDAIKHQAKTVTVGISRTDETLLDARLAREVLDAGAPRDSLSYRTLRALVALDPAVSDVAGYTRYRVDGLDGASPTAAIVDRGGVSTGIRSRTDRDPALRGTKHRVAVDRDVLVTRGARDDRIIVLVPEVKDRETVGITLLHVVLRERLTPDVLRGVLQGYGNRYSAVRDAVCETEPDLRDDLLAEVPVVDLLTDPVPDIADRLRVDQLRA
;
A
#
# COMPACT_ATOMS: atom_id res chain seq x y z
N VAL A 1 -21.69 6.62 -0.80
CA VAL A 1 -21.83 6.13 -2.19
C VAL A 1 -22.52 4.77 -2.24
N ILE A 2 -21.92 3.72 -1.65
CA ILE A 2 -22.47 2.35 -1.69
C ILE A 2 -23.95 2.25 -1.23
N PRO A 3 -24.36 2.82 -0.07
CA PRO A 3 -25.76 2.73 0.36
C PRO A 3 -26.74 3.39 -0.63
N VAL A 4 -26.31 4.49 -1.27
CA VAL A 4 -27.12 5.23 -2.24
C VAL A 4 -27.33 4.41 -3.51
N LEU A 5 -26.26 3.79 -4.04
CA LEU A 5 -26.36 2.95 -5.24
C LEU A 5 -27.24 1.71 -4.99
N CYS A 6 -27.08 1.06 -3.84
CA CYS A 6 -27.94 -0.07 -3.46
C CYS A 6 -29.40 0.38 -3.36
N ALA A 7 -29.67 1.52 -2.70
CA ALA A 7 -31.02 2.07 -2.58
C ALA A 7 -31.64 2.40 -3.95
N THR A 8 -30.87 2.92 -4.90
CA THR A 8 -31.34 3.19 -6.27
C THR A 8 -31.76 1.92 -6.99
N HIS A 9 -30.97 0.84 -6.92
CA HIS A 9 -31.32 -0.42 -7.57
C HIS A 9 -32.50 -1.13 -6.89
N LEU A 10 -32.62 -1.03 -5.57
CA LEU A 10 -33.80 -1.50 -4.84
C LEU A 10 -35.07 -0.73 -5.25
N ALA A 11 -34.97 0.60 -5.40
CA ALA A 11 -36.08 1.44 -5.87
C ALA A 11 -36.47 1.12 -7.33
N ALA A 12 -35.53 0.63 -8.14
CA ALA A 12 -35.78 0.14 -9.49
C ALA A 12 -36.39 -1.27 -9.55
N GLY A 13 -36.66 -1.92 -8.40
CA GLY A 13 -37.35 -3.20 -8.30
C GLY A 13 -36.46 -4.44 -8.36
N HIS A 14 -35.13 -4.29 -8.27
CA HIS A 14 -34.23 -5.43 -8.12
C HIS A 14 -34.29 -6.00 -6.70
N ASP A 15 -34.06 -7.32 -6.55
CA ASP A 15 -33.85 -7.92 -5.23
C ASP A 15 -32.54 -7.45 -4.59
N ARG A 16 -32.34 -7.74 -3.30
CA ARG A 16 -31.19 -7.23 -2.52
C ARG A 16 -29.84 -7.70 -3.08
N ALA A 17 -29.73 -8.99 -3.44
CA ALA A 17 -28.49 -9.56 -3.93
C ALA A 17 -28.13 -8.96 -5.30
N GLU A 18 -29.11 -8.81 -6.19
CA GLU A 18 -28.93 -8.21 -7.50
C GLU A 18 -28.67 -6.70 -7.42
N ALA A 19 -29.36 -5.98 -6.52
CA ALA A 19 -29.14 -4.57 -6.27
C ALA A 19 -27.72 -4.30 -5.76
N PHE A 20 -27.23 -5.14 -4.83
CA PHE A 20 -25.86 -5.07 -4.34
C PHE A 20 -24.85 -5.41 -5.43
N ARG A 21 -25.06 -6.51 -6.19
CA ARG A 21 -24.18 -6.90 -7.32
C ARG A 21 -24.03 -5.78 -8.33
N ARG A 22 -25.14 -5.16 -8.76
CA ARG A 22 -25.12 -4.02 -9.69
C ARG A 22 -24.40 -2.82 -9.09
N ALA A 23 -24.66 -2.51 -7.82
CA ALA A 23 -24.00 -1.41 -7.12
C ALA A 23 -22.48 -1.60 -7.00
N VAL A 24 -21.99 -2.82 -6.76
CA VAL A 24 -20.54 -3.07 -6.67
C VAL A 24 -19.86 -3.20 -8.03
N SER A 25 -20.60 -3.60 -9.07
CA SER A 25 -20.07 -3.79 -10.43
C SER A 25 -19.65 -2.49 -11.10
N VAL A 26 -20.22 -1.35 -10.69
CA VAL A 26 -19.89 -0.02 -11.26
C VAL A 26 -18.62 0.60 -10.69
N PHE A 27 -18.06 0.05 -9.60
CA PHE A 27 -16.79 0.53 -9.10
C PHE A 27 -15.66 0.13 -10.06
N ASP A 28 -14.53 0.81 -9.99
CA ASP A 28 -13.28 0.42 -10.63
C ASP A 28 -12.21 0.26 -9.55
N GLY A 29 -11.25 -0.64 -9.78
CA GLY A 29 -10.15 -0.92 -8.85
C GLY A 29 -10.45 -2.01 -7.81
N SER A 30 -9.63 -2.03 -6.74
CA SER A 30 -9.72 -3.03 -5.69
C SER A 30 -10.70 -2.61 -4.59
N VAL A 31 -11.66 -3.47 -4.28
CA VAL A 31 -12.73 -3.22 -3.30
C VAL A 31 -12.97 -4.45 -2.43
N ALA A 32 -13.21 -4.21 -1.14
CA ALA A 32 -13.76 -5.16 -0.18
C ALA A 32 -14.92 -4.46 0.53
N ILE A 33 -16.13 -4.98 0.39
CA ILE A 33 -17.36 -4.31 0.83
C ILE A 33 -18.23 -5.30 1.59
N GLY A 34 -18.73 -4.90 2.77
CA GLY A 34 -19.81 -5.57 3.49
C GLY A 34 -21.04 -4.67 3.60
N VAL A 35 -22.23 -5.22 3.35
CA VAL A 35 -23.51 -4.50 3.44
C VAL A 35 -24.53 -5.35 4.19
N ALA A 36 -25.20 -4.73 5.15
CA ALA A 36 -26.41 -5.22 5.79
C ALA A 36 -27.53 -4.19 5.59
N THR A 37 -28.78 -4.65 5.54
CA THR A 37 -29.95 -3.77 5.46
C THR A 37 -30.84 -3.94 6.68
N GLY A 38 -31.50 -2.86 7.12
CA GLY A 38 -32.30 -2.90 8.35
C GLY A 38 -33.59 -3.74 8.25
N ASP A 39 -34.02 -4.08 7.04
CA ASP A 39 -35.21 -4.89 6.76
C ASP A 39 -34.93 -6.40 6.59
N ALA A 40 -33.66 -6.79 6.55
CA ALA A 40 -33.19 -8.18 6.53
C ALA A 40 -31.87 -8.31 7.32
N PRO A 41 -31.89 -8.04 8.64
CA PRO A 41 -30.68 -8.04 9.47
C PRO A 41 -29.99 -9.40 9.56
N GLU A 42 -30.68 -10.49 9.21
CA GLU A 42 -30.15 -11.85 9.14
C GLU A 42 -29.35 -12.15 7.87
N ARG A 43 -29.29 -11.21 6.91
CA ARG A 43 -28.54 -11.35 5.66
C ARG A 43 -27.34 -10.41 5.63
N LEU A 44 -26.17 -10.96 5.32
CA LEU A 44 -24.95 -10.17 5.11
C LEU A 44 -24.43 -10.37 3.69
N LEU A 45 -24.23 -9.27 2.97
CA LEU A 45 -23.72 -9.27 1.61
C LEU A 45 -22.26 -8.80 1.60
N LEU A 46 -21.38 -9.57 0.96
CA LEU A 46 -19.95 -9.28 0.84
C LEU A 46 -19.55 -9.23 -0.63
N ALA A 47 -18.64 -8.33 -1.00
CA ALA A 47 -18.04 -8.28 -2.32
C ALA A 47 -16.55 -8.04 -2.23
N LEU A 48 -15.77 -8.82 -2.99
CA LEU A 48 -14.32 -8.68 -3.13
C LEU A 48 -13.91 -8.66 -4.60
N ARG A 49 -13.15 -7.64 -5.00
CA ARG A 49 -12.51 -7.58 -6.32
C ARG A 49 -11.14 -6.91 -6.23
N GLY A 50 -10.18 -7.41 -7.00
CA GLY A 50 -8.77 -7.02 -6.95
C GLY A 50 -7.99 -7.62 -5.77
N SER A 51 -6.68 -7.40 -5.76
CA SER A 51 -5.71 -7.96 -4.80
C SER A 51 -5.44 -7.07 -3.58
N GLY A 52 -5.96 -5.85 -3.52
CA GLY A 52 -5.55 -4.85 -2.54
C GLY A 52 -6.19 -5.00 -1.17
N GLN A 53 -7.15 -5.91 -0.99
CA GLN A 53 -7.88 -6.17 0.24
C GLN A 53 -8.18 -7.67 0.36
N GLY A 54 -8.46 -8.15 1.57
CA GLY A 54 -8.93 -9.51 1.83
C GLY A 54 -10.29 -9.52 2.51
N LEU A 55 -11.05 -10.60 2.32
CA LEU A 55 -12.25 -10.91 3.09
C LEU A 55 -12.26 -12.41 3.40
N TYR A 56 -12.53 -12.72 4.67
CA TYR A 56 -12.54 -14.05 5.23
C TYR A 56 -13.85 -14.26 5.98
N VAL A 57 -14.49 -15.40 5.75
CA VAL A 57 -15.72 -15.81 6.44
C VAL A 57 -15.40 -16.97 7.34
N GLY A 58 -15.26 -16.70 8.63
CA GLY A 58 -15.10 -17.70 9.69
C GLY A 58 -16.39 -18.47 9.93
N LEU A 59 -16.27 -19.79 10.08
CA LEU A 59 -17.34 -20.73 10.36
C LEU A 59 -17.33 -21.06 11.87
N ALA A 60 -18.06 -20.28 12.68
CA ALA A 60 -18.25 -20.58 14.10
C ALA A 60 -19.53 -21.42 14.30
N GLU A 61 -19.74 -22.03 15.47
CA GLU A 61 -20.82 -23.00 15.68
C GLU A 61 -22.22 -22.48 15.30
N ASP A 62 -22.53 -21.23 15.64
CA ASP A 62 -23.84 -20.59 15.42
C ASP A 62 -23.72 -19.19 14.76
N ALA A 63 -22.56 -18.88 14.17
CA ALA A 63 -22.28 -17.56 13.61
C ALA A 63 -21.35 -17.63 12.39
N TYR A 64 -21.52 -16.68 11.47
CA TYR A 64 -20.47 -16.30 10.53
C TYR A 64 -19.70 -15.11 11.09
N VAL A 65 -18.37 -15.18 11.07
CA VAL A 65 -17.49 -14.10 11.52
C VAL A 65 -16.76 -13.56 10.31
N VAL A 66 -17.02 -12.31 9.94
CA VAL A 66 -16.39 -11.71 8.75
C VAL A 66 -15.27 -10.79 9.18
N ALA A 67 -14.09 -10.98 8.61
CA ALA A 67 -12.93 -10.15 8.86
C ALA A 67 -12.13 -9.90 7.57
N SER A 68 -11.33 -8.84 7.55
CA SER A 68 -10.42 -8.56 6.45
C SER A 68 -9.13 -9.40 6.48
N GLU A 69 -8.87 -10.10 7.60
CA GLU A 69 -7.75 -11.01 7.78
C GLU A 69 -8.13 -12.17 8.73
N PRO A 70 -7.44 -13.34 8.67
CA PRO A 70 -7.76 -14.51 9.50
C PRO A 70 -7.70 -14.23 11.01
N TYR A 71 -6.88 -13.29 11.46
CA TYR A 71 -6.78 -12.98 12.90
C TYR A 71 -8.09 -12.46 13.49
N GLY A 72 -8.97 -11.87 12.66
CA GLY A 72 -10.28 -11.40 13.10
C GLY A 72 -11.30 -12.53 13.30
N VAL A 73 -11.01 -13.76 12.87
CA VAL A 73 -11.92 -14.91 13.06
C VAL A 73 -11.46 -15.88 14.14
N VAL A 74 -10.15 -15.95 14.44
CA VAL A 74 -9.55 -17.00 15.29
C VAL A 74 -9.95 -16.98 16.77
N GLU A 75 -10.57 -15.91 17.25
CA GLU A 75 -11.18 -15.90 18.58
C GLU A 75 -12.39 -16.84 18.68
N LEU A 76 -13.16 -16.95 17.60
CA LEU A 76 -14.41 -17.70 17.56
C LEU A 76 -14.28 -19.02 16.79
N THR A 77 -13.40 -19.09 15.79
CA THR A 77 -13.21 -20.30 14.97
C THR A 77 -11.87 -20.33 14.26
N THR A 78 -11.30 -21.52 14.08
CA THR A 78 -10.10 -21.70 13.24
C THR A 78 -10.41 -21.97 11.78
N GLU A 79 -11.68 -22.22 11.42
CA GLU A 79 -12.07 -22.59 10.06
C GLU A 79 -12.69 -21.40 9.35
N PHE A 80 -12.27 -21.16 8.11
CA PHE A 80 -12.74 -20.02 7.32
C PHE A 80 -12.73 -20.30 5.82
N VAL A 81 -13.58 -19.58 5.09
CA VAL A 81 -13.55 -19.47 3.63
C VAL A 81 -12.90 -18.15 3.25
N ARG A 82 -11.84 -18.18 2.42
CA ARG A 82 -11.20 -16.97 1.87
C ARG A 82 -11.90 -16.57 0.57
N MET A 83 -12.28 -15.31 0.44
CA MET A 83 -12.76 -14.77 -0.83
C MET A 83 -11.60 -14.54 -1.80
N ASP A 84 -11.86 -14.79 -3.09
CA ASP A 84 -10.94 -14.49 -4.19
C ASP A 84 -11.42 -13.25 -4.95
N GLY A 85 -10.55 -12.22 -5.02
CA GLY A 85 -10.82 -10.99 -5.74
C GLY A 85 -10.27 -10.93 -7.17
N GLU A 86 -9.45 -11.89 -7.57
CA GLU A 86 -8.61 -11.79 -8.78
C GLU A 86 -8.95 -12.82 -9.86
N THR A 87 -9.42 -14.01 -9.49
CA THR A 87 -9.74 -15.04 -10.47
C THR A 87 -11.04 -14.70 -11.21
N PRO A 88 -11.01 -14.61 -12.56
CA PRO A 88 -12.23 -14.51 -13.35
C PRO A 88 -12.94 -15.85 -13.40
N ALA A 89 -14.25 -15.84 -13.19
CA ALA A 89 -15.05 -17.06 -13.31
C ALA A 89 -15.22 -17.51 -14.78
N ASP A 90 -15.09 -16.59 -15.75
CA ASP A 90 -15.08 -16.91 -17.20
C ASP A 90 -13.80 -16.38 -17.83
N PRO A 91 -12.93 -17.27 -18.33
CA PRO A 91 -11.74 -16.88 -19.07
C PRO A 91 -12.03 -16.11 -20.36
N ASP A 92 -13.21 -16.27 -20.97
CA ASP A 92 -13.61 -15.58 -22.21
C ASP A 92 -14.15 -14.17 -21.95
N ASP A 93 -14.58 -13.87 -20.72
CA ASP A 93 -14.90 -12.52 -20.24
C ASP A 93 -14.31 -12.24 -18.84
N PRO A 94 -12.99 -12.01 -18.75
CA PRO A 94 -12.33 -11.77 -17.48
C PRO A 94 -12.70 -10.45 -16.83
N GLY A 95 -13.19 -9.48 -17.63
CA GLY A 95 -13.53 -8.15 -17.13
C GLY A 95 -14.84 -8.16 -16.35
N ALA A 96 -15.87 -8.81 -16.89
CA ALA A 96 -17.18 -8.87 -16.26
C ALA A 96 -17.24 -9.84 -15.06
N SER A 97 -16.40 -10.89 -15.07
CA SER A 97 -16.55 -12.04 -14.16
C SER A 97 -15.56 -12.10 -13.00
N ARG A 98 -14.61 -11.17 -12.93
CA ARG A 98 -13.54 -11.14 -11.93
C ARG A 98 -14.03 -10.74 -10.54
N GLY A 99 -13.57 -11.50 -9.55
CA GLY A 99 -13.91 -11.30 -8.14
C GLY A 99 -15.15 -12.09 -7.71
N GLN A 100 -15.47 -11.99 -6.43
CA GLN A 100 -16.52 -12.79 -5.80
C GLN A 100 -17.48 -11.93 -5.01
N ILE A 101 -18.74 -12.36 -4.98
CA ILE A 101 -19.82 -11.80 -4.17
C ILE A 101 -20.42 -12.94 -3.36
N LEU A 102 -20.59 -12.72 -2.06
CA LEU A 102 -21.17 -13.68 -1.12
C LEU A 102 -22.44 -13.09 -0.49
N GLU A 103 -23.44 -13.94 -0.32
CA GLU A 103 -24.56 -13.72 0.59
C GLU A 103 -24.48 -14.76 1.71
N LEU A 104 -24.52 -14.29 2.95
CA LEU A 104 -24.52 -15.12 4.15
C LEU A 104 -25.91 -15.10 4.79
N ASP A 105 -26.43 -16.29 5.11
CA ASP A 105 -27.71 -16.50 5.78
C ASP A 105 -27.52 -16.82 7.26
N GLY A 106 -27.87 -15.88 8.14
CA GLY A 106 -27.80 -16.07 9.58
C GLY A 106 -28.63 -17.24 10.11
N ALA A 107 -29.66 -17.69 9.39
CA ALA A 107 -30.46 -18.86 9.80
C ALA A 107 -29.70 -20.19 9.65
N LEU A 108 -28.64 -20.22 8.84
CA LEU A 108 -27.79 -21.38 8.57
C LEU A 108 -26.34 -21.13 9.01
N ALA A 109 -26.15 -20.18 9.93
CA ALA A 109 -24.85 -19.72 10.38
C ALA A 109 -23.94 -20.87 10.83
N GLY A 110 -22.65 -20.75 10.51
CA GLY A 110 -21.64 -21.77 10.81
C GLY A 110 -21.51 -22.90 9.79
N THR A 111 -22.45 -23.02 8.85
CA THR A 111 -22.43 -24.08 7.82
C THR A 111 -22.09 -23.54 6.44
N LEU A 112 -21.73 -24.39 5.48
CA LEU A 112 -21.55 -23.96 4.09
C LEU A 112 -22.89 -23.72 3.37
N ASP A 113 -23.98 -24.33 3.83
CA ASP A 113 -25.31 -24.22 3.20
C ASP A 113 -25.88 -22.80 3.27
N GLY A 114 -25.48 -22.02 4.28
CA GLY A 114 -25.84 -20.61 4.40
C GLY A 114 -25.00 -19.65 3.57
N ILE A 115 -24.10 -20.16 2.72
CA ILE A 115 -23.17 -19.36 1.92
C ILE A 115 -23.52 -19.47 0.44
N VAL A 116 -24.00 -18.37 -0.16
CA VAL A 116 -24.25 -18.27 -1.60
C VAL A 116 -23.18 -17.41 -2.25
N ARG A 117 -22.30 -18.03 -3.04
CA ARG A 117 -21.21 -17.34 -3.76
C ARG A 117 -21.49 -17.21 -5.25
N ARG A 118 -21.20 -16.02 -5.80
CA ARG A 118 -21.37 -15.67 -7.22
C ARG A 118 -20.18 -14.87 -7.74
N SER A 119 -19.98 -14.90 -9.06
CA SER A 119 -19.11 -13.94 -9.75
C SER A 119 -19.82 -12.59 -9.96
N TYR A 120 -19.05 -11.57 -10.35
CA TYR A 120 -19.59 -10.23 -10.63
C TYR A 120 -20.61 -10.19 -11.77
N ASP A 121 -20.52 -11.08 -12.75
CA ASP A 121 -21.52 -11.22 -13.82
C ASP A 121 -22.70 -12.13 -13.45
N GLY A 122 -22.74 -12.66 -12.22
CA GLY A 122 -23.89 -13.34 -11.64
C GLY A 122 -23.88 -14.87 -11.72
N ARG A 123 -22.84 -15.49 -12.30
CA ARG A 123 -22.68 -16.95 -12.31
C ARG A 123 -22.50 -17.50 -10.90
N SER A 124 -23.09 -18.66 -10.65
CA SER A 124 -22.96 -19.36 -9.37
C SER A 124 -21.57 -19.99 -9.25
N LEU A 125 -20.95 -19.82 -8.08
CA LEU A 125 -19.65 -20.39 -7.74
C LEU A 125 -19.78 -21.16 -6.42
N PRO A 126 -20.35 -22.38 -6.41
CA PRO A 126 -20.64 -23.11 -5.16
C PRO A 126 -19.44 -23.17 -4.21
N VAL A 127 -19.69 -23.07 -2.91
CA VAL A 127 -18.68 -23.24 -1.86
C VAL A 127 -18.73 -24.68 -1.37
N THR A 128 -17.57 -25.31 -1.24
CA THR A 128 -17.41 -26.73 -0.89
C THR A 128 -16.44 -26.88 0.29
N GLU A 129 -16.31 -28.09 0.83
CA GLU A 129 -15.34 -28.36 1.90
C GLU A 129 -13.90 -28.06 1.47
N ASP A 130 -13.58 -28.17 0.18
CA ASP A 130 -12.25 -27.84 -0.36
C ASP A 130 -11.92 -26.34 -0.29
N ASP A 131 -12.93 -25.47 -0.16
CA ASP A 131 -12.74 -24.03 0.03
C ASP A 131 -12.44 -23.66 1.51
N VAL A 132 -12.62 -24.60 2.45
CA VAL A 132 -12.44 -24.35 3.89
C VAL A 132 -10.97 -24.50 4.27
N ALA A 133 -10.38 -23.38 4.68
CA ALA A 133 -9.03 -23.34 5.20
C ALA A 133 -9.04 -23.30 6.73
N ARG A 134 -7.98 -23.84 7.33
CA ARG A 134 -7.73 -23.76 8.77
C ARG A 134 -6.65 -22.73 9.08
N ALA A 135 -6.94 -21.79 9.96
CA ALA A 135 -5.99 -20.84 10.46
C ALA A 135 -4.87 -21.55 11.23
N GLU A 136 -3.61 -21.28 10.86
CA GLU A 136 -2.41 -21.77 11.57
C GLU A 136 -1.94 -20.82 12.68
N ILE A 137 -2.74 -19.79 12.95
CA ILE A 137 -2.55 -18.79 14.00
C ILE A 137 -3.58 -19.02 15.10
N THR A 138 -3.26 -18.58 16.30
CA THR A 138 -4.12 -18.71 17.48
C THR A 138 -4.30 -17.36 18.16
N THR A 139 -5.27 -17.27 19.07
CA THR A 139 -5.46 -16.07 19.90
C THR A 139 -4.22 -15.68 20.70
N ARG A 140 -3.32 -16.63 21.02
CA ARG A 140 -2.06 -16.35 21.70
C ARG A 140 -1.09 -15.54 20.85
N ASP A 141 -1.12 -15.73 19.53
CA ASP A 141 -0.22 -15.05 18.60
C ASP A 141 -0.60 -13.56 18.43
N ILE A 142 -1.85 -13.21 18.75
CA ILE A 142 -2.40 -11.84 18.69
C ILE A 142 -2.74 -11.25 20.05
N ASP A 143 -2.41 -11.95 21.14
CA ASP A 143 -2.60 -11.44 22.49
C ASP A 143 -1.53 -10.38 22.79
N ARG A 144 -1.97 -9.22 23.30
CA ARG A 144 -1.06 -8.15 23.73
C ARG A 144 -0.40 -8.47 25.07
N GLY A 145 -1.00 -9.36 25.87
CA GLY A 145 -0.58 -9.63 27.25
C GLY A 145 -0.56 -8.36 28.11
N ASP A 146 0.41 -8.26 29.01
CA ASP A 146 0.57 -7.13 29.94
C ASP A 146 1.19 -5.87 29.30
N TYR A 147 1.51 -5.91 28.00
CA TYR A 147 2.08 -4.76 27.32
C TYR A 147 1.02 -3.68 27.09
N PRO A 148 1.37 -2.39 27.24
CA PRO A 148 0.44 -1.29 26.96
C PRO A 148 0.15 -1.13 25.46
N HIS A 149 1.07 -1.58 24.60
CA HIS A 149 1.04 -1.43 23.15
C HIS A 149 1.65 -2.67 22.48
N PHE A 150 1.07 -3.14 21.37
CA PHE A 150 1.64 -4.22 20.55
C PHE A 150 3.05 -3.88 20.05
N LEU A 151 3.32 -2.64 19.66
CA LEU A 151 4.66 -2.24 19.22
C LEU A 151 5.73 -2.56 20.29
N LEU A 152 5.46 -2.26 21.56
CA LEU A 152 6.41 -2.53 22.64
C LEU A 152 6.57 -4.04 22.89
N LYS A 153 5.47 -4.81 22.78
CA LYS A 153 5.52 -6.27 22.83
C LYS A 153 6.46 -6.80 21.74
N GLU A 154 6.27 -6.37 20.51
CA GLU A 154 7.03 -6.86 19.36
C GLU A 154 8.51 -6.43 19.38
N ILE A 155 8.82 -5.22 19.87
CA ILE A 155 10.21 -4.83 20.18
C ILE A 155 10.79 -5.79 21.24
N GLY A 156 10.03 -6.11 22.29
CA GLY A 156 10.42 -7.04 23.35
C GLY A 156 10.62 -8.49 22.89
N GLU A 157 9.84 -8.94 21.91
CA GLU A 157 9.88 -10.29 21.32
C GLU A 157 10.94 -10.46 20.22
N SER A 158 11.52 -9.35 19.74
CA SER A 158 12.53 -9.35 18.68
C SER A 158 13.71 -10.31 18.94
N PRO A 159 14.28 -10.44 20.17
CA PRO A 159 15.33 -11.42 20.44
C PRO A 159 14.88 -12.87 20.19
N ASP A 160 13.66 -13.22 20.58
CA ASP A 160 13.12 -14.58 20.40
C ASP A 160 12.80 -14.85 18.93
N SER A 161 12.31 -13.86 18.19
CA SER A 161 12.12 -13.95 16.74
C SER A 161 13.45 -14.21 16.02
N VAL A 162 14.55 -13.58 16.46
CA VAL A 162 15.90 -13.87 15.97
C VAL A 162 16.35 -15.28 16.36
N ARG A 163 16.16 -15.72 17.62
CA ARG A 163 16.47 -17.10 18.06
C ARG A 163 15.73 -18.14 17.20
N ALA A 164 14.44 -17.91 16.94
CA ALA A 164 13.62 -18.77 16.11
C ALA A 164 14.15 -18.82 14.67
N THR A 165 14.56 -17.68 14.12
CA THR A 165 15.16 -17.59 12.77
C THR A 165 16.47 -18.37 12.65
N LEU A 166 17.31 -18.39 13.71
CA LEU A 166 18.59 -19.12 13.73
C LEU A 166 18.42 -20.62 13.95
N ARG A 167 17.37 -21.04 14.67
CA ARG A 167 17.16 -22.41 15.12
C ARG A 167 17.14 -23.41 13.95
N GLY A 168 17.98 -24.45 14.06
CA GLY A 168 18.12 -25.50 13.05
C GLY A 168 18.91 -25.12 11.79
N ARG A 169 19.17 -23.80 11.60
CA ARG A 169 19.86 -23.23 10.44
C ARG A 169 21.30 -22.83 10.75
N LEU A 170 21.54 -22.28 11.95
CA LEU A 170 22.88 -22.08 12.50
C LEU A 170 23.20 -23.27 13.39
N VAL A 171 24.15 -24.11 12.97
CA VAL A 171 24.47 -25.37 13.66
C VAL A 171 25.96 -25.47 13.96
N PRO A 172 26.38 -26.25 14.98
CA PRO A 172 27.79 -26.47 15.25
C PRO A 172 28.54 -27.06 14.04
N ALA A 173 29.74 -26.56 13.78
CA ALA A 173 30.65 -27.06 12.76
C ALA A 173 31.50 -28.21 13.33
N GLY A 174 30.88 -29.38 13.51
CA GLY A 174 31.54 -30.61 13.99
C GLY A 174 31.49 -30.81 15.52
N ASP A 175 32.31 -31.73 16.03
CA ASP A 175 32.39 -32.12 17.45
C ASP A 175 33.19 -31.13 18.32
N THR A 176 33.85 -30.14 17.70
CA THR A 176 34.59 -29.10 18.43
C THR A 176 33.65 -27.95 18.87
N PRO A 177 33.73 -27.48 20.13
CA PRO A 177 32.79 -26.48 20.68
C PRO A 177 32.82 -25.06 20.07
N ALA A 178 33.68 -24.79 19.08
CA ALA A 178 34.09 -23.43 18.72
C ALA A 178 33.88 -23.04 17.24
N GLY A 179 32.90 -23.64 16.56
CA GLY A 179 32.58 -23.27 15.18
C GLY A 179 31.10 -23.37 14.86
N TRP A 180 30.62 -22.49 13.99
CA TRP A 180 29.25 -22.46 13.49
C TRP A 180 29.26 -22.59 11.98
N ARG A 181 28.24 -23.27 11.42
CA ARG A 181 27.98 -23.36 9.99
C ARG A 181 26.50 -23.12 9.70
N VAL A 182 26.22 -22.67 8.49
CA VAL A 182 24.85 -22.49 8.00
C VAL A 182 24.39 -23.77 7.30
N ARG A 183 23.15 -24.17 7.58
CA ARG A 183 22.47 -25.28 6.90
C ARG A 183 21.06 -24.84 6.51
N LEU A 184 20.89 -24.52 5.23
CA LEU A 184 19.59 -24.27 4.61
C LEU A 184 19.21 -25.45 3.72
N GLY A 185 17.96 -25.90 3.83
CA GLY A 185 17.42 -27.00 3.00
C GLY A 185 17.20 -26.60 1.54
N GLU A 186 16.74 -27.54 0.73
CA GLU A 186 16.34 -27.29 -0.67
C GLU A 186 15.15 -26.33 -0.75
N ASP A 187 14.24 -26.38 0.23
CA ASP A 187 13.09 -25.46 0.31
C ASP A 187 13.52 -23.98 0.33
N ALA A 188 14.67 -23.66 0.92
CA ALA A 188 15.15 -22.28 1.05
C ALA A 188 15.98 -21.82 -0.16
N LEU A 189 16.67 -22.75 -0.81
CA LEU A 189 17.48 -22.49 -2.00
C LEU A 189 17.31 -23.67 -2.95
N GLY A 190 16.38 -23.51 -3.90
CA GLY A 190 15.97 -24.57 -4.82
C GLY A 190 17.10 -25.09 -5.70
N ALA A 191 16.92 -26.30 -6.24
CA ALA A 191 17.93 -26.99 -7.05
C ALA A 191 18.37 -26.17 -8.27
N ASP A 192 17.42 -25.53 -8.97
CA ASP A 192 17.70 -24.70 -10.14
C ASP A 192 18.50 -23.44 -9.78
N VAL A 193 18.23 -22.83 -8.62
CA VAL A 193 19.00 -21.67 -8.13
C VAL A 193 20.42 -22.09 -7.81
N ARG A 194 20.61 -23.23 -7.14
CA ARG A 194 21.94 -23.78 -6.83
C ARG A 194 22.71 -24.11 -8.10
N ALA A 195 22.07 -24.76 -9.06
CA ALA A 195 22.66 -25.07 -10.35
C ALA A 195 23.14 -23.78 -11.05
N GLY A 196 22.28 -22.77 -11.15
CA GLY A 196 22.59 -21.51 -11.82
C GLY A 196 23.69 -20.69 -11.14
N LEU A 197 23.80 -20.76 -9.81
CA LEU A 197 24.91 -20.18 -9.07
C LEU A 197 26.22 -20.94 -9.32
N SER A 198 26.17 -22.27 -9.34
CA SER A 198 27.36 -23.12 -9.49
C SER A 198 27.94 -23.14 -10.91
N ASP A 199 27.10 -23.02 -11.94
CA ASP A 199 27.50 -23.02 -13.35
C ASP A 199 27.81 -21.62 -13.90
N GLY A 200 27.54 -20.57 -13.11
CA GLY A 200 27.80 -19.18 -13.45
C GLY A 200 26.78 -18.56 -14.40
N SER A 201 25.64 -19.19 -14.65
CA SER A 201 24.54 -18.56 -15.40
C SER A 201 23.90 -17.41 -14.63
N ILE A 202 23.81 -17.50 -13.30
CA ILE A 202 23.40 -16.39 -12.45
C ILE A 202 24.60 -15.47 -12.24
N ARG A 203 24.50 -14.24 -12.75
CA ARG A 203 25.56 -13.21 -12.68
C ARG A 203 25.14 -11.96 -11.93
N ARG A 204 23.84 -11.84 -11.60
CA ARG A 204 23.30 -10.69 -10.89
C ARG A 204 22.36 -11.14 -9.78
N ILE A 205 22.48 -10.53 -8.61
CA ILE A 205 21.57 -10.71 -7.49
C ILE A 205 20.93 -9.35 -7.16
N LEU A 206 19.60 -9.28 -7.28
CA LEU A 206 18.82 -8.10 -6.94
C LEU A 206 18.03 -8.35 -5.67
N VAL A 207 18.30 -7.58 -4.62
CA VAL A 207 17.54 -7.65 -3.36
C VAL A 207 16.43 -6.60 -3.40
N ILE A 208 15.18 -7.05 -3.26
CA ILE A 208 14.01 -6.17 -3.34
C ILE A 208 13.10 -6.29 -2.12
N GLY A 209 12.43 -5.19 -1.80
CA GLY A 209 11.41 -5.10 -0.76
C GLY A 209 10.69 -3.76 -0.82
N GLN A 210 9.87 -3.48 0.18
CA GLN A 210 9.24 -2.16 0.37
C GLN A 210 9.34 -1.70 1.81
N GLY A 211 9.50 -0.39 2.02
CA GLY A 211 9.63 0.20 3.36
C GLY A 211 10.74 -0.44 4.19
N THR A 212 10.42 -0.86 5.43
CA THR A 212 11.34 -1.56 6.34
C THR A 212 11.97 -2.81 5.69
N ALA A 213 11.24 -3.56 4.86
CA ALA A 213 11.79 -4.74 4.17
C ALA A 213 12.85 -4.36 3.10
N ALA A 214 12.72 -3.20 2.44
CA ALA A 214 13.76 -2.70 1.54
C ALA A 214 15.02 -2.29 2.32
N ILE A 215 14.86 -1.69 3.50
CA ILE A 215 16.01 -1.36 4.37
C ILE A 215 16.71 -2.62 4.88
N ALA A 216 15.95 -3.64 5.29
CA ALA A 216 16.50 -4.96 5.60
C ALA A 216 17.24 -5.53 4.38
N GLY A 217 16.68 -5.37 3.18
CA GLY A 217 17.31 -5.73 1.90
C GLY A 217 18.70 -5.13 1.69
N GLY A 218 18.90 -3.85 2.02
CA GLY A 218 20.22 -3.23 1.99
C GLY A 218 21.25 -3.91 2.92
N SER A 219 20.81 -4.45 4.07
CA SER A 219 21.69 -5.27 4.93
C SER A 219 22.00 -6.64 4.33
N VAL A 220 21.03 -7.25 3.63
CA VAL A 220 21.19 -8.53 2.94
C VAL A 220 22.15 -8.38 1.76
N ALA A 221 22.01 -7.32 0.96
CA ALA A 221 22.92 -7.01 -0.15
C ALA A 221 24.36 -6.86 0.35
N ARG A 222 24.60 -6.10 1.43
CA ARG A 222 25.93 -5.98 2.04
C ARG A 222 26.48 -7.31 2.56
N ALA A 223 25.61 -8.20 3.07
CA ALA A 223 26.02 -9.53 3.49
C ALA A 223 26.43 -10.40 2.29
N LEU A 224 25.65 -10.36 1.20
CA LEU A 224 25.95 -11.03 -0.07
C LEU A 224 27.25 -10.51 -0.68
N GLU A 225 27.44 -9.21 -0.78
CA GLU A 225 28.67 -8.57 -1.29
C GLU A 225 29.91 -9.06 -0.54
N ALA A 226 29.85 -9.12 0.79
CA ALA A 226 30.97 -9.58 1.59
C ALA A 226 31.26 -11.08 1.41
N GLU A 227 30.23 -11.92 1.30
CA GLU A 227 30.40 -13.37 1.09
C GLU A 227 30.82 -13.72 -0.34
N LEU A 228 30.48 -12.87 -1.32
CA LEU A 228 30.75 -13.04 -2.75
C LEU A 228 31.90 -12.16 -3.25
N ALA A 229 32.65 -11.48 -2.38
CA ALA A 229 33.71 -10.54 -2.76
C ALA A 229 34.78 -11.15 -3.67
N GLU A 230 35.09 -12.44 -3.47
CA GLU A 230 36.04 -13.22 -4.29
C GLU A 230 35.33 -14.17 -5.29
N SER A 231 34.04 -13.95 -5.55
CA SER A 231 33.29 -14.71 -6.55
C SER A 231 33.61 -14.26 -7.98
N ASN A 232 33.33 -15.11 -8.97
CA ASN A 232 33.54 -14.83 -10.40
C ASN A 232 32.52 -13.84 -10.98
N GLY A 233 32.48 -12.61 -10.47
CA GLY A 233 31.78 -11.49 -11.11
C GLY A 233 30.27 -11.43 -10.88
N ILE A 234 29.75 -12.01 -9.79
CA ILE A 234 28.35 -11.80 -9.40
C ILE A 234 28.19 -10.37 -8.88
N ILE A 235 27.29 -9.60 -9.49
CA ILE A 235 26.95 -8.24 -9.07
C ILE A 235 25.76 -8.30 -8.11
N VAL A 236 25.84 -7.61 -6.98
CA VAL A 236 24.76 -7.52 -5.98
C VAL A 236 24.28 -6.08 -5.92
N GLU A 237 22.97 -5.88 -5.97
CA GLU A 237 22.35 -4.56 -5.80
C GLU A 237 21.08 -4.69 -4.95
N ASP A 238 20.75 -3.66 -4.17
CA ASP A 238 19.45 -3.51 -3.51
C ASP A 238 18.67 -2.32 -4.07
N LEU A 239 17.37 -2.49 -4.21
CA LEU A 239 16.45 -1.43 -4.63
C LEU A 239 15.01 -1.70 -4.17
N PRO A 240 14.19 -0.67 -3.97
CA PRO A 240 12.75 -0.88 -3.78
C PRO A 240 12.15 -1.67 -4.94
N ALA A 241 11.19 -2.56 -4.65
CA ALA A 241 10.59 -3.40 -5.67
C ALA A 241 9.95 -2.59 -6.82
N THR A 242 9.41 -1.41 -6.51
CA THR A 242 8.83 -0.45 -7.47
C THR A 242 9.87 0.19 -8.38
N GLU A 243 11.10 0.40 -7.91
CA GLU A 243 12.19 0.94 -8.73
C GLU A 243 12.64 -0.11 -9.74
N LEU A 244 12.72 -1.39 -9.32
CA LEU A 244 13.01 -2.48 -10.25
C LEU A 244 11.94 -2.57 -11.34
N SER A 245 10.66 -2.69 -10.97
CA SER A 245 9.60 -2.80 -11.98
C SER A 245 9.40 -1.53 -12.79
N GLY A 246 9.73 -0.35 -12.25
CA GLY A 246 9.63 0.95 -12.93
C GLY A 246 10.72 1.21 -13.94
N PHE A 247 11.96 0.86 -13.60
CA PHE A 247 13.13 1.35 -14.33
C PHE A 247 14.23 0.30 -14.53
N GLY A 248 14.23 -0.78 -13.75
CA GLY A 248 15.30 -1.77 -13.74
C GLY A 248 15.02 -3.06 -14.54
N LEU A 249 13.84 -3.23 -15.13
CA LEU A 249 13.51 -4.42 -15.92
C LEU A 249 14.25 -4.44 -17.26
N THR A 250 14.83 -5.59 -17.60
CA THR A 250 15.37 -5.89 -18.94
C THR A 250 14.46 -6.87 -19.68
N PRO A 251 14.55 -7.00 -21.02
CA PRO A 251 13.74 -7.98 -21.75
C PRO A 251 14.01 -9.44 -21.35
N ASP A 252 15.28 -9.74 -21.04
CA ASP A 252 15.75 -11.03 -20.55
C ASP A 252 16.42 -10.81 -19.19
N MET A 253 16.02 -11.59 -18.20
CA MET A 253 16.52 -11.59 -16.83
C MET A 253 16.92 -13.00 -16.37
N SER A 254 17.13 -13.93 -17.31
CA SER A 254 17.52 -15.32 -17.01
C SER A 254 18.83 -15.47 -16.24
N ASP A 255 19.71 -14.46 -16.28
CA ASP A 255 20.96 -14.40 -15.52
C ASP A 255 20.83 -13.73 -14.15
N THR A 256 19.60 -13.42 -13.72
CA THR A 256 19.30 -12.67 -12.51
C THR A 256 18.59 -13.53 -11.46
N LEU A 257 19.12 -13.51 -10.24
CA LEU A 257 18.45 -13.99 -9.03
C LEU A 257 17.86 -12.79 -8.27
N VAL A 258 16.58 -12.84 -7.97
CA VAL A 258 15.88 -11.83 -7.16
C VAL A 258 15.66 -12.38 -5.75
N VAL A 259 16.17 -11.69 -4.74
CA VAL A 259 15.86 -11.95 -3.33
C VAL A 259 14.74 -11.02 -2.89
N ALA A 260 13.51 -11.54 -2.82
CA ALA A 260 12.33 -10.77 -2.46
C ALA A 260 12.04 -10.85 -0.96
N ILE A 261 11.99 -9.71 -0.28
CA ILE A 261 11.77 -9.62 1.17
C ILE A 261 10.41 -9.02 1.46
N SER A 262 9.59 -9.72 2.26
CA SER A 262 8.28 -9.23 2.72
C SER A 262 7.89 -9.86 4.05
N GLN A 263 7.32 -9.11 4.99
CA GLN A 263 6.78 -9.70 6.23
C GLN A 263 5.49 -10.48 5.93
N SER A 264 4.52 -9.85 5.27
CA SER A 264 3.20 -10.43 5.02
C SER A 264 3.18 -11.41 3.85
N GLY A 265 4.14 -11.30 2.92
CA GLY A 265 4.14 -12.07 1.67
C GLY A 265 3.00 -11.70 0.71
N THR A 266 2.20 -10.69 1.03
CA THR A 266 1.05 -10.20 0.25
C THR A 266 1.28 -8.78 -0.29
N THR A 267 2.43 -8.17 -0.02
CA THR A 267 2.75 -6.80 -0.47
C THR A 267 2.62 -6.68 -1.99
N THR A 268 1.59 -5.96 -2.45
CA THR A 268 1.18 -5.94 -3.87
C THR A 268 2.32 -5.53 -4.79
N ASP A 269 3.05 -4.45 -4.47
CA ASP A 269 4.14 -3.97 -5.32
C ASP A 269 5.29 -4.96 -5.42
N THR A 270 5.61 -5.68 -4.32
CA THR A 270 6.65 -6.71 -4.32
C THR A 270 6.22 -7.91 -5.14
N ASN A 271 5.00 -8.42 -4.92
CA ASN A 271 4.46 -9.56 -5.65
C ASN A 271 4.34 -9.28 -7.15
N ARG A 272 3.88 -8.08 -7.53
CA ARG A 272 3.81 -7.65 -8.93
C ARG A 272 5.21 -7.60 -9.57
N THR A 273 6.20 -7.02 -8.88
CA THR A 273 7.57 -7.01 -9.39
C THR A 273 8.09 -8.43 -9.57
N VAL A 274 7.80 -9.34 -8.64
CA VAL A 274 8.14 -10.77 -8.73
C VAL A 274 7.51 -11.42 -9.97
N ASP A 275 6.23 -11.19 -10.24
CA ASP A 275 5.56 -11.70 -11.44
C ASP A 275 6.26 -11.20 -12.72
N LEU A 276 6.63 -9.92 -12.75
CA LEU A 276 7.28 -9.30 -13.91
C LEU A 276 8.68 -9.85 -14.19
N VAL A 277 9.50 -10.06 -13.15
CA VAL A 277 10.86 -10.59 -13.34
C VAL A 277 10.84 -12.07 -13.70
N ARG A 278 9.89 -12.85 -13.16
CA ARG A 278 9.74 -14.28 -13.48
C ARG A 278 9.36 -14.50 -14.93
N VAL A 279 8.43 -13.71 -15.47
CA VAL A 279 8.06 -13.75 -16.90
C VAL A 279 9.26 -13.48 -17.81
N ARG A 280 10.28 -12.78 -17.31
CA ARG A 280 11.54 -12.48 -18.02
C ARG A 280 12.65 -13.49 -17.74
N GLY A 281 12.36 -14.58 -17.03
CA GLY A 281 13.29 -15.68 -16.78
C GLY A 281 14.06 -15.59 -15.46
N ALA A 282 13.90 -14.53 -14.66
CA ALA A 282 14.60 -14.41 -13.39
C ALA A 282 14.20 -15.52 -12.40
N ARG A 283 15.16 -15.94 -11.58
CA ARG A 283 14.90 -16.81 -10.42
C ARG A 283 14.56 -15.97 -9.19
N VAL A 284 13.75 -16.52 -8.29
CA VAL A 284 13.27 -15.78 -7.12
C VAL A 284 13.48 -16.60 -5.84
N VAL A 285 14.13 -16.01 -4.85
CA VAL A 285 14.15 -16.54 -3.47
C VAL A 285 13.45 -15.54 -2.55
N ALA A 286 12.49 -16.00 -1.75
CA ALA A 286 11.75 -15.17 -0.83
C ALA A 286 12.29 -15.28 0.61
N ILE A 287 12.47 -14.15 1.28
CA ILE A 287 12.57 -14.08 2.74
C ILE A 287 11.23 -13.56 3.25
N VAL A 288 10.45 -14.45 3.87
CA VAL A 288 9.05 -14.17 4.22
C VAL A 288 8.68 -14.69 5.59
N ASN A 289 7.77 -14.01 6.29
CA ASN A 289 7.30 -14.49 7.57
C ASN A 289 6.00 -15.30 7.47
N ARG A 290 5.04 -14.89 6.63
CA ARG A 290 3.75 -15.59 6.50
C ARG A 290 3.87 -16.84 5.62
N ARG A 291 3.58 -18.02 6.17
CA ARG A 291 3.35 -19.25 5.39
C ARG A 291 2.12 -19.11 4.50
N ASN A 292 2.11 -19.81 3.36
CA ASN A 292 0.99 -19.84 2.41
C ASN A 292 0.56 -18.44 1.92
N SER A 293 1.50 -17.50 1.88
CA SER A 293 1.29 -16.17 1.29
C SER A 293 1.58 -16.22 -0.21
N ASP A 294 0.99 -15.32 -0.99
CA ASP A 294 1.15 -15.33 -2.44
C ASP A 294 2.64 -15.23 -2.91
N LEU A 295 3.54 -14.62 -2.13
CA LEU A 295 4.98 -14.59 -2.45
C LEU A 295 5.64 -15.96 -2.34
N VAL A 296 5.17 -16.82 -1.44
CA VAL A 296 5.67 -18.20 -1.26
C VAL A 296 5.42 -19.01 -2.53
N ASP A 297 4.21 -18.91 -3.08
CA ASP A 297 3.80 -19.67 -4.27
C ASP A 297 4.56 -19.23 -5.53
N ARG A 298 5.02 -17.98 -5.55
CA ARG A 298 5.79 -17.39 -6.66
C ARG A 298 7.29 -17.62 -6.56
N ALA A 299 7.82 -18.12 -5.45
CA ALA A 299 9.27 -18.20 -5.24
C ALA A 299 9.84 -19.59 -5.61
N ASP A 300 11.06 -19.62 -6.15
CA ASP A 300 11.83 -20.84 -6.42
C ASP A 300 12.59 -21.35 -5.16
N GLY A 301 12.57 -20.56 -4.08
CA GLY A 301 13.07 -20.92 -2.75
C GLY A 301 12.54 -19.96 -1.69
N VAL A 302 12.29 -20.45 -0.48
CA VAL A 302 11.65 -19.71 0.59
C VAL A 302 12.39 -19.90 1.91
N LEU A 303 12.91 -18.79 2.45
CA LEU A 303 13.50 -18.73 3.78
C LEU A 303 12.54 -18.04 4.75
N TYR A 304 11.88 -18.85 5.59
CA TYR A 304 10.96 -18.31 6.59
C TYR A 304 11.68 -17.58 7.72
N THR A 305 11.28 -16.36 8.06
CA THR A 305 11.71 -15.72 9.31
C THR A 305 10.95 -16.30 10.50
N SER A 306 11.53 -16.17 11.71
CA SER A 306 10.99 -16.74 12.94
C SER A 306 10.65 -18.23 12.76
N ASP A 307 9.40 -18.63 12.96
CA ASP A 307 8.85 -19.96 12.66
C ASP A 307 7.88 -19.98 11.47
N GLY A 308 7.73 -18.85 10.76
CA GLY A 308 6.79 -18.70 9.65
C GLY A 308 5.33 -18.43 10.07
N ARG A 309 5.07 -18.19 11.36
CA ARG A 309 3.72 -17.99 11.93
C ARG A 309 3.58 -16.73 12.79
N ASP A 310 4.72 -16.11 13.11
CA ASP A 310 4.80 -14.93 13.96
C ASP A 310 3.96 -13.74 13.42
N VAL A 311 3.02 -13.21 14.20
CA VAL A 311 2.16 -12.09 13.75
C VAL A 311 2.70 -10.76 14.27
N GLU A 312 2.84 -9.76 13.39
CA GLU A 312 3.03 -8.36 13.78
C GLU A 312 1.67 -7.66 13.70
N MET A 313 1.14 -7.25 14.86
CA MET A 313 -0.13 -6.54 15.01
C MET A 313 0.06 -5.02 14.91
N SER A 314 1.22 -4.51 15.36
CA SER A 314 1.59 -3.12 15.14
C SER A 314 1.77 -2.85 13.65
N VAL A 315 1.21 -1.74 13.15
CA VAL A 315 1.43 -1.32 11.75
C VAL A 315 2.91 -0.97 11.51
N ALA A 316 3.61 -0.47 12.53
CA ALA A 316 5.04 -0.23 12.45
C ALA A 316 5.82 -1.52 12.73
N SER A 317 6.43 -2.07 11.67
CA SER A 317 7.22 -3.31 11.76
C SER A 317 8.46 -3.17 12.65
N THR A 318 8.77 -4.20 13.42
CA THR A 318 9.90 -4.22 14.38
C THR A 318 10.64 -5.55 14.33
N LYS A 319 10.12 -6.63 14.93
CA LYS A 319 10.74 -7.96 14.98
C LYS A 319 11.07 -8.52 13.59
N ALA A 320 10.22 -8.25 12.59
CA ALA A 320 10.44 -8.71 11.22
C ALA A 320 11.72 -8.12 10.62
N PHE A 321 12.09 -6.86 10.90
CA PHE A 321 13.34 -6.26 10.42
C PHE A 321 14.57 -7.06 10.89
N TYR A 322 14.65 -7.35 12.19
CA TYR A 322 15.77 -8.10 12.77
C TYR A 322 15.84 -9.52 12.21
N ALA A 323 14.70 -10.19 12.14
CA ALA A 323 14.62 -11.55 11.61
C ALA A 323 14.98 -11.60 10.11
N GLN A 324 14.55 -10.62 9.31
CA GLN A 324 14.88 -10.50 7.88
C GLN A 324 16.38 -10.25 7.67
N ALA A 325 17.00 -9.35 8.45
CA ALA A 325 18.43 -9.08 8.36
C ALA A 325 19.25 -10.34 8.70
N VAL A 326 18.89 -11.05 9.78
CA VAL A 326 19.57 -12.29 10.19
C VAL A 326 19.35 -13.42 9.19
N ALA A 327 18.12 -13.60 8.69
CA ALA A 327 17.82 -14.56 7.64
C ALA A 327 18.63 -14.26 6.36
N GLY A 328 18.75 -12.99 5.99
CA GLY A 328 19.56 -12.55 4.86
C GLY A 328 21.04 -12.89 5.00
N ILE A 329 21.62 -12.78 6.20
CA ILE A 329 23.01 -13.19 6.44
C ILE A 329 23.17 -14.71 6.28
N LEU A 330 22.23 -15.51 6.79
CA LEU A 330 22.24 -16.97 6.57
C LEU A 330 22.12 -17.31 5.08
N LEU A 331 21.23 -16.61 4.36
CA LEU A 331 21.04 -16.80 2.92
C LEU A 331 22.31 -16.42 2.15
N ALA A 332 22.99 -15.33 2.52
CA ALA A 332 24.24 -14.91 1.90
C ALA A 332 25.33 -15.98 1.98
N VAL A 333 25.50 -16.61 3.16
CA VAL A 333 26.43 -17.73 3.32
C VAL A 333 26.04 -18.90 2.43
N ALA A 334 24.76 -19.27 2.40
CA ALA A 334 24.28 -20.38 1.58
C ALA A 334 24.42 -20.13 0.07
N ILE A 335 24.21 -18.89 -0.39
CA ILE A 335 24.42 -18.49 -1.78
C ILE A 335 25.90 -18.54 -2.15
N ALA A 336 26.79 -18.03 -1.30
CA ALA A 336 28.22 -18.11 -1.51
C ALA A 336 28.72 -19.57 -1.57
N ASP A 337 28.25 -20.42 -0.66
CA ASP A 337 28.55 -21.86 -0.67
C ASP A 337 28.05 -22.53 -1.96
N ALA A 338 26.84 -22.18 -2.44
CA ALA A 338 26.29 -22.71 -3.69
C ALA A 338 27.03 -22.22 -4.94
N ALA A 339 27.54 -20.99 -4.92
CA ALA A 339 28.38 -20.41 -5.97
C ALA A 339 29.83 -20.91 -5.92
N GLY A 340 30.21 -21.71 -4.92
CA GLY A 340 31.59 -22.16 -4.73
C GLY A 340 32.56 -21.05 -4.33
N ALA A 341 32.06 -19.93 -3.80
CA ALA A 341 32.88 -18.83 -3.31
C ALA A 341 33.54 -19.19 -1.96
N PRO A 342 34.78 -18.70 -1.69
CA PRO A 342 35.48 -18.99 -0.44
C PRO A 342 34.80 -18.39 0.80
N GLY A 343 33.91 -17.40 0.61
CA GLY A 343 33.22 -16.69 1.68
C GLY A 343 34.02 -15.52 2.25
N ALA A 344 33.38 -14.76 3.13
CA ALA A 344 34.04 -13.65 3.79
C ALA A 344 35.14 -14.13 4.77
N PRO A 345 36.30 -13.43 4.87
CA PRO A 345 37.36 -13.81 5.80
C PRO A 345 36.93 -13.84 7.27
N ASP A 346 35.95 -13.01 7.64
CA ASP A 346 35.39 -12.89 9.00
C ASP A 346 34.14 -13.75 9.23
N ARG A 347 33.76 -14.62 8.28
CA ARG A 347 32.53 -15.43 8.34
C ARG A 347 32.37 -16.18 9.66
N ALA A 348 33.42 -16.83 10.17
CA ALA A 348 33.36 -17.60 11.41
C ALA A 348 33.01 -16.72 12.63
N ASP A 349 33.55 -15.50 12.69
CA ASP A 349 33.30 -14.53 13.74
C ASP A 349 31.89 -13.95 13.63
N VAL A 350 31.42 -13.67 12.40
CA VAL A 350 30.04 -13.24 12.14
C VAL A 350 29.04 -14.31 12.61
N LEU A 351 29.26 -15.58 12.27
CA LEU A 351 28.36 -16.68 12.68
C LEU A 351 28.35 -16.89 14.19
N THR A 352 29.50 -16.73 14.86
CA THR A 352 29.58 -16.72 16.33
C THR A 352 28.84 -15.53 16.92
N GLY A 353 28.97 -14.35 16.32
CA GLY A 353 28.22 -13.15 16.68
C GLY A 353 26.70 -13.33 16.54
N LEU A 354 26.23 -13.97 15.46
CA LEU A 354 24.80 -14.26 15.27
C LEU A 354 24.24 -15.12 16.40
N ARG A 355 25.01 -16.11 16.88
CA ARG A 355 24.60 -16.95 18.01
C ARG A 355 24.41 -16.13 19.30
N ALA A 356 25.27 -15.16 19.56
CA ALA A 356 25.25 -14.34 20.76
C ALA A 356 24.31 -13.12 20.67
N LEU A 357 23.96 -12.70 19.46
CA LEU A 357 23.16 -11.50 19.19
C LEU A 357 21.85 -11.41 19.99
N PRO A 358 21.02 -12.48 20.11
CA PRO A 358 19.79 -12.39 20.90
C PRO A 358 20.01 -12.01 22.36
N ASP A 359 21.11 -12.44 22.96
CA ASP A 359 21.40 -12.15 24.35
C ASP A 359 21.84 -10.68 24.50
N ALA A 360 22.65 -10.17 23.54
CA ALA A 360 22.98 -8.76 23.45
C ALA A 360 21.74 -7.87 23.22
N MET A 361 20.76 -8.32 22.43
CA MET A 361 19.48 -7.63 22.25
C MET A 361 18.68 -7.56 23.55
N VAL A 362 18.65 -8.64 24.35
CA VAL A 362 18.01 -8.64 25.68
C VAL A 362 18.67 -7.62 26.61
N GLU A 363 19.99 -7.50 26.59
CA GLU A 363 20.71 -6.48 27.36
C GLU A 363 20.28 -5.06 26.94
N VAL A 364 20.15 -4.78 25.64
CA VAL A 364 19.65 -3.48 25.14
C VAL A 364 18.20 -3.21 25.57
N LEU A 365 17.32 -4.21 25.57
CA LEU A 365 15.95 -4.06 26.09
C LEU A 365 15.95 -3.66 27.57
N GLY A 366 16.91 -4.18 28.35
CA GLY A 366 17.12 -3.78 29.75
C GLY A 366 17.52 -2.31 29.94
N MET A 367 17.95 -1.62 28.88
CA MET A 367 18.32 -0.20 28.91
C MET A 367 17.13 0.75 28.65
N ARG A 368 15.91 0.23 28.51
CA ARG A 368 14.72 1.01 28.16
C ARG A 368 14.51 2.24 29.05
N ASP A 369 14.72 2.15 30.36
CA ASP A 369 14.53 3.29 31.28
C ASP A 369 15.48 4.46 30.97
N GLN A 370 16.74 4.15 30.61
CA GLN A 370 17.69 5.16 30.16
C GLN A 370 17.21 5.81 28.86
N VAL A 371 16.79 5.00 27.89
CA VAL A 371 16.29 5.48 26.60
C VAL A 371 15.02 6.34 26.78
N ALA A 372 14.10 5.92 27.65
CA ALA A 372 12.89 6.66 27.98
C ALA A 372 13.19 8.04 28.61
N SER A 373 14.17 8.10 29.51
CA SER A 373 14.63 9.35 30.12
C SER A 373 15.21 10.31 29.07
N ILE A 374 16.03 9.81 28.14
CA ILE A 374 16.60 10.62 27.05
C ILE A 374 15.48 11.12 26.12
N ALA A 375 14.58 10.24 25.70
CA ALA A 375 13.45 10.59 24.83
C ALA A 375 12.54 11.65 25.45
N SER A 376 12.13 11.48 26.72
CA SER A 376 11.24 12.39 27.44
C SER A 376 11.84 13.79 27.67
N ARG A 377 13.16 13.88 27.85
CA ARG A 377 13.86 15.16 27.96
C ARG A 377 13.96 15.89 26.63
N HIS A 378 14.22 15.17 25.54
CA HIS A 378 14.69 15.81 24.30
C HIS A 378 13.68 15.88 23.17
N ALA A 379 12.82 14.89 23.02
CA ALA A 379 11.89 14.77 21.90
C ALA A 379 10.75 15.81 21.92
N PRO A 380 10.10 16.12 23.06
CA PRO A 380 8.95 17.04 23.07
C PRO A 380 9.28 18.46 22.58
N GLY A 381 10.36 19.06 23.09
CA GLY A 381 10.69 20.47 22.81
C GLY A 381 11.38 20.75 21.47
N ARG A 382 11.68 19.72 20.66
CA ARG A 382 12.49 19.88 19.43
C ARG A 382 11.70 19.56 18.20
N ARG A 383 11.64 20.50 17.25
CA ARG A 383 10.85 20.37 16.02
C ARG A 383 11.53 19.46 14.99
N TYR A 384 12.80 19.72 14.67
CA TYR A 384 13.53 19.04 13.60
C TYR A 384 14.47 17.96 14.14
N TRP A 385 14.39 16.76 13.57
CA TRP A 385 15.22 15.63 13.99
C TRP A 385 15.95 15.05 12.77
N ALA A 386 17.10 14.44 13.01
CA ALA A 386 17.85 13.67 12.03
C ALA A 386 18.40 12.39 12.66
N VAL A 387 18.62 11.38 11.82
CA VAL A 387 19.32 10.17 12.20
C VAL A 387 20.53 10.03 11.29
N VAL A 388 21.69 9.71 11.85
CA VAL A 388 22.91 9.53 11.07
C VAL A 388 23.58 8.20 11.37
N GLY A 389 24.26 7.66 10.38
CA GLY A 389 25.09 6.47 10.54
C GLY A 389 25.95 6.23 9.30
N SER A 390 27.13 5.65 9.51
CA SER A 390 28.10 5.38 8.44
C SER A 390 28.34 3.88 8.29
N GLY A 391 28.59 3.43 7.05
CA GLY A 391 28.73 2.00 6.75
C GLY A 391 27.46 1.21 7.10
N PRO A 392 27.55 0.08 7.83
CA PRO A 392 26.38 -0.68 8.28
C PRO A 392 25.38 0.13 9.11
N ASN A 393 25.85 1.14 9.86
CA ASN A 393 24.98 2.00 10.66
C ASN A 393 24.06 2.90 9.80
N LEU A 394 24.30 3.05 8.50
CA LEU A 394 23.35 3.71 7.61
C LEU A 394 22.04 2.91 7.47
N VAL A 395 22.11 1.57 7.55
CA VAL A 395 20.92 0.71 7.59
C VAL A 395 20.10 1.03 8.83
N ALA A 396 20.75 1.08 10.00
CA ALA A 396 20.12 1.46 11.25
C ALA A 396 19.50 2.86 11.16
N ALA A 397 20.25 3.85 10.65
CA ALA A 397 19.76 5.22 10.52
C ALA A 397 18.49 5.32 9.67
N ARG A 398 18.45 4.61 8.54
CA ARG A 398 17.29 4.59 7.63
C ARG A 398 16.08 3.90 8.25
N GLU A 399 16.27 2.79 8.96
CA GLU A 399 15.18 2.08 9.64
C GLU A 399 14.63 2.88 10.82
N ILE A 400 15.50 3.43 11.67
CA ILE A 400 15.11 4.30 12.79
C ILE A 400 14.34 5.50 12.26
N ARG A 401 14.79 6.13 11.17
CA ARG A 401 14.05 7.23 10.52
C ARG A 401 12.62 6.82 10.16
N ILE A 402 12.42 5.65 9.54
CA ILE A 402 11.05 5.15 9.22
C ILE A 402 10.23 5.05 10.51
N LYS A 403 10.75 4.41 11.55
CA LYS A 403 9.99 4.24 12.80
C LYS A 403 9.66 5.58 13.45
N LEU A 404 10.58 6.52 13.48
CA LEU A 404 10.32 7.83 14.05
C LEU A 404 9.31 8.64 13.20
N SER A 405 9.33 8.52 11.87
CA SER A 405 8.29 9.11 11.02
C SER A 405 6.92 8.49 11.30
N GLU A 406 6.85 7.16 11.47
CA GLU A 406 5.62 6.42 11.72
C GLU A 406 5.03 6.68 13.12
N LEU A 407 5.89 6.84 14.13
CA LEU A 407 5.47 6.95 15.53
C LEU A 407 5.35 8.39 16.00
N CYS A 408 6.18 9.30 15.49
CA CYS A 408 6.26 10.69 15.95
C CYS A 408 5.68 11.70 14.96
N TYR A 409 5.31 11.27 13.75
CA TYR A 409 4.74 12.10 12.67
C TYR A 409 5.60 13.29 12.28
N LYS A 410 6.89 13.01 12.07
CA LYS A 410 7.88 13.98 11.63
C LYS A 410 8.51 13.61 10.32
N SER A 411 8.82 14.64 9.53
CA SER A 411 9.81 14.52 8.48
C SER A 411 11.18 14.47 9.14
N ILE A 412 11.89 13.36 8.96
CA ILE A 412 13.17 13.08 9.60
C ILE A 412 14.15 12.73 8.50
N ALA A 413 15.30 13.40 8.50
CA ALA A 413 16.39 13.09 7.58
C ALA A 413 17.15 11.85 8.06
N ALA A 414 17.65 11.05 7.12
CA ALA A 414 18.60 9.98 7.38
C ALA A 414 19.83 10.17 6.49
N ASP A 415 20.95 10.55 7.10
CA ASP A 415 22.16 10.95 6.38
C ASP A 415 23.34 10.02 6.72
N VAL A 416 24.32 9.98 5.84
CA VAL A 416 25.66 9.51 6.22
C VAL A 416 26.26 10.53 7.19
N THR A 417 26.86 10.08 8.28
CA THR A 417 27.34 10.96 9.37
C THR A 417 28.23 12.10 8.84
N GLU A 418 29.20 11.76 8.01
CA GLU A 418 30.17 12.72 7.47
C GLU A 418 29.53 13.68 6.46
N ASP A 419 28.42 13.29 5.81
CA ASP A 419 27.78 14.09 4.78
C ASP A 419 26.85 15.16 5.36
N LYS A 420 26.36 14.97 6.60
CA LYS A 420 25.44 15.91 7.25
C LYS A 420 25.97 17.35 7.33
N LYS A 421 27.29 17.52 7.51
CA LYS A 421 27.91 18.86 7.52
C LYS A 421 27.83 19.60 6.18
N HIS A 422 27.58 18.88 5.08
CA HIS A 422 27.45 19.43 3.74
C HIS A 422 26.00 19.80 3.36
N ILE A 423 25.01 19.47 4.20
CA ILE A 423 23.59 19.61 3.88
C ILE A 423 22.91 20.63 4.80
N ASP A 424 22.62 20.27 6.06
CA ASP A 424 21.65 20.99 6.92
C ASP A 424 22.07 21.10 8.39
N LEU A 425 23.38 21.07 8.68
CA LEU A 425 23.96 21.11 10.02
C LEU A 425 23.44 22.25 10.93
N SER A 426 23.01 23.38 10.35
CA SER A 426 22.57 24.57 11.07
C SER A 426 21.10 24.55 11.55
N SER A 427 20.34 23.48 11.28
CA SER A 427 18.90 23.41 11.56
C SER A 427 18.50 23.15 13.04
N GLU A 428 19.44 23.28 13.98
CA GLU A 428 19.33 22.90 15.41
C GLU A 428 18.61 21.54 15.67
N PRO A 429 18.97 20.44 14.97
CA PRO A 429 18.22 19.20 15.09
C PRO A 429 18.59 18.39 16.35
N LEU A 430 17.62 17.62 16.84
CA LEU A 430 17.92 16.41 17.61
C LEU A 430 18.56 15.39 16.67
N ILE A 431 19.79 14.96 16.94
CA ILE A 431 20.52 14.02 16.07
C ILE A 431 20.70 12.69 16.82
N LEU A 432 20.10 11.63 16.31
CA LEU A 432 20.41 10.27 16.75
C LEU A 432 21.58 9.74 15.91
N VAL A 433 22.69 9.41 16.57
CA VAL A 433 23.93 8.98 15.93
C VAL A 433 24.14 7.49 16.15
N CYS A 434 24.08 6.70 15.08
CA CYS A 434 24.32 5.26 15.10
C CYS A 434 25.82 4.99 14.93
N ALA A 435 26.51 4.62 16.01
CA ALA A 435 27.97 4.49 16.08
C ALA A 435 28.46 3.13 16.61
N THR A 436 27.58 2.13 16.69
CA THR A 436 27.91 0.77 17.16
C THR A 436 28.81 0.04 16.18
N GLY A 437 29.76 -0.77 16.68
CA GLY A 437 30.67 -1.58 15.88
C GLY A 437 31.73 -0.80 15.10
N LEU A 438 31.86 0.52 15.31
CA LEU A 438 32.89 1.33 14.67
C LEU A 438 34.24 1.13 15.36
N VAL A 439 35.31 1.00 14.58
CA VAL A 439 36.66 0.76 15.07
C VAL A 439 37.70 1.66 14.39
N GLY A 440 38.82 1.91 15.09
CA GLY A 440 39.93 2.69 14.55
C GLY A 440 39.52 4.09 14.08
N SER A 441 40.05 4.50 12.93
CA SER A 441 39.83 5.85 12.36
C SER A 441 38.36 6.16 12.10
N THR A 442 37.54 5.17 11.73
CA THR A 442 36.10 5.40 11.46
C THR A 442 35.34 5.85 12.71
N ALA A 443 35.68 5.30 13.88
CA ALA A 443 35.10 5.74 15.15
C ALA A 443 35.58 7.14 15.53
N ASP A 444 36.86 7.43 15.28
CA ASP A 444 37.46 8.73 15.56
C ASP A 444 36.87 9.83 14.65
N ASP A 445 36.55 9.51 13.40
CA ASP A 445 35.92 10.44 12.46
C ASP A 445 34.47 10.75 12.85
N VAL A 446 33.66 9.74 13.19
CA VAL A 446 32.30 9.95 13.71
C VAL A 446 32.31 10.75 15.02
N ALA A 447 33.30 10.53 15.90
CA ALA A 447 33.44 11.32 17.13
C ALA A 447 33.73 12.81 16.85
N LYS A 448 34.55 13.12 15.82
CA LYS A 448 34.76 14.51 15.39
C LYS A 448 33.49 15.13 14.84
N GLU A 449 32.69 14.38 14.07
CA GLU A 449 31.41 14.87 13.57
C GLU A 449 30.43 15.17 14.72
N VAL A 450 30.37 14.32 15.75
CA VAL A 450 29.57 14.58 16.97
C VAL A 450 30.00 15.88 17.65
N ALA A 451 31.31 16.16 17.75
CA ALA A 451 31.82 17.41 18.30
C ALA A 451 31.42 18.62 17.44
N ILE A 452 31.46 18.49 16.12
CA ILE A 452 30.99 19.52 15.18
C ILE A 452 29.49 19.78 15.39
N TYR A 453 28.67 18.74 15.47
CA TYR A 453 27.24 18.87 15.70
C TYR A 453 26.93 19.68 16.97
N ARG A 454 27.60 19.34 18.07
CA ARG A 454 27.45 20.06 19.34
C ARG A 454 27.91 21.51 19.24
N ALA A 455 29.04 21.78 18.57
CA ALA A 455 29.54 23.13 18.36
C ALA A 455 28.55 24.01 17.58
N HIS A 456 27.75 23.40 16.70
CA HIS A 456 26.68 24.04 15.93
C HIS A 456 25.29 23.98 16.61
N LYS A 457 25.26 23.79 17.94
CA LYS A 457 24.05 23.77 18.78
C LYS A 457 23.05 22.65 18.50
N ALA A 458 23.44 21.62 17.73
CA ALA A 458 22.63 20.41 17.65
C ALA A 458 22.70 19.60 18.95
N LEU A 459 21.76 18.67 19.14
CA LEU A 459 21.77 17.74 20.27
C LEU A 459 22.08 16.32 19.79
N PRO A 460 23.36 15.90 19.79
CA PRO A 460 23.71 14.52 19.46
C PRO A 460 23.42 13.57 20.61
N VAL A 461 22.54 12.60 20.38
CA VAL A 461 22.36 11.40 21.21
C VAL A 461 23.03 10.25 20.47
N VAL A 462 24.09 9.69 21.06
CA VAL A 462 24.94 8.68 20.40
C VAL A 462 24.63 7.28 20.93
N VAL A 463 24.45 6.32 20.03
CA VAL A 463 24.43 4.90 20.37
C VAL A 463 25.80 4.32 20.01
N ALA A 464 26.51 3.78 20.99
CA ALA A 464 27.89 3.32 20.84
C ALA A 464 28.15 2.06 21.66
N ASP A 465 29.23 1.35 21.33
CA ASP A 465 29.64 0.17 22.08
C ASP A 465 30.10 0.54 23.50
N ALA A 466 29.76 -0.31 24.46
CA ALA A 466 30.19 -0.18 25.84
C ALA A 466 31.72 -0.15 25.93
N GLY A 467 32.24 0.77 26.75
CA GLY A 467 33.68 1.02 26.88
C GLY A 467 34.24 2.07 25.90
N SER A 468 33.45 2.60 24.98
CA SER A 468 33.88 3.73 24.14
C SER A 468 33.88 5.04 24.92
N SER A 469 35.06 5.65 25.09
CA SER A 469 35.23 7.00 25.66
C SER A 469 35.26 8.12 24.60
N ARG A 470 35.14 7.76 23.32
CA ARG A 470 35.35 8.68 22.18
C ARG A 470 34.27 9.74 22.03
N PHE A 471 33.06 9.48 22.53
CA PHE A 471 31.88 10.34 22.33
C PHE A 471 31.64 11.28 23.52
N ALA A 472 32.69 11.82 24.14
CA ALA A 472 32.58 12.76 25.28
C ALA A 472 31.83 14.06 24.92
N ASP A 473 31.86 14.43 23.64
CA ASP A 473 31.12 15.58 23.12
C ASP A 473 29.64 15.30 22.86
N ALA A 474 29.15 14.05 22.99
CA ALA A 474 27.73 13.77 22.90
C ALA A 474 26.93 14.45 24.03
N HIS A 475 25.65 14.72 23.79
CA HIS A 475 24.76 15.19 24.86
C HIS A 475 24.32 14.03 25.75
N ASP A 476 24.04 12.88 25.14
CA ASP A 476 23.76 11.61 25.82
C ASP A 476 24.40 10.48 25.02
N VAL A 477 24.84 9.43 25.73
CA VAL A 477 25.38 8.20 25.13
C VAL A 477 24.59 7.01 25.66
N VAL A 478 24.09 6.17 24.76
CA VAL A 478 23.53 4.85 25.06
C VAL A 478 24.59 3.80 24.72
N SER A 479 25.17 3.21 25.76
CA SER A 479 26.28 2.26 25.66
C SER A 479 25.78 0.82 25.58
N VAL A 480 25.72 0.25 24.37
CA VAL A 480 25.21 -1.11 24.12
C VAL A 480 26.33 -2.16 24.18
N PRO A 481 26.05 -3.45 24.44
CA PRO A 481 27.08 -4.48 24.45
C PRO A 481 27.80 -4.59 23.09
N PRO A 482 29.14 -4.80 23.09
CA PRO A 482 29.88 -4.97 21.84
C PRO A 482 29.53 -6.32 21.20
N VAL A 483 29.22 -6.29 19.90
CA VAL A 483 29.04 -7.48 19.06
C VAL A 483 29.90 -7.34 17.80
N HIS A 484 29.89 -8.36 16.93
CA HIS A 484 30.63 -8.30 15.68
C HIS A 484 30.26 -7.04 14.86
N PRO A 485 31.23 -6.28 14.30
CA PRO A 485 30.97 -5.01 13.59
C PRO A 485 29.90 -5.08 12.49
N ARG A 486 29.83 -6.20 11.75
CA ARG A 486 28.80 -6.43 10.72
C ARG A 486 27.38 -6.61 11.28
N LEU A 487 27.22 -6.87 12.58
CA LEU A 487 25.94 -7.09 13.27
C LEU A 487 25.53 -5.92 14.18
N ALA A 488 26.49 -5.09 14.60
CA ALA A 488 26.31 -4.10 15.65
C ALA A 488 25.20 -3.06 15.35
N PHE A 489 24.99 -2.75 14.06
CA PHE A 489 23.92 -1.83 13.63
C PHE A 489 22.52 -2.28 14.07
N LEU A 490 22.30 -3.58 14.30
CA LEU A 490 21.03 -4.10 14.83
C LEU A 490 20.80 -3.59 16.26
N LEU A 491 21.84 -3.43 17.08
CA LEU A 491 21.70 -2.86 18.42
C LEU A 491 21.43 -1.35 18.37
N SER A 492 22.06 -0.61 17.45
CA SER A 492 21.67 0.79 17.17
C SER A 492 20.20 0.92 16.79
N THR A 493 19.72 0.01 15.93
CA THR A 493 18.32 -0.02 15.50
C THR A 493 17.37 -0.26 16.68
N MET A 494 17.72 -1.19 17.57
CA MET A 494 16.91 -1.51 18.75
C MET A 494 16.80 -0.35 19.73
N VAL A 495 17.91 0.36 19.98
CA VAL A 495 17.87 1.61 20.76
C VAL A 495 16.98 2.64 20.08
N GLY A 496 17.06 2.79 18.76
CA GLY A 496 16.21 3.72 18.02
C GLY A 496 14.73 3.35 18.00
N HIS A 497 14.39 2.06 17.97
CA HIS A 497 13.01 1.56 18.13
C HIS A 497 12.45 1.91 19.52
N LEU A 498 13.21 1.64 20.59
CA LEU A 498 12.85 2.04 21.95
C LEU A 498 12.72 3.56 22.09
N PHE A 499 13.67 4.31 21.50
CA PHE A 499 13.64 5.77 21.51
C PHE A 499 12.39 6.30 20.82
N GLY A 500 12.03 5.76 19.65
CA GLY A 500 10.84 6.18 18.91
C GLY A 500 9.55 5.91 19.67
N TYR A 501 9.44 4.74 20.30
CA TYR A 501 8.31 4.41 21.16
C TYR A 501 8.18 5.37 22.35
N GLU A 502 9.27 5.60 23.10
CA GLU A 502 9.21 6.47 24.27
C GLU A 502 9.08 7.96 23.90
N ALA A 503 9.62 8.37 22.74
CA ALA A 503 9.40 9.70 22.20
C ALA A 503 7.92 9.91 21.86
N ALA A 504 7.28 8.95 21.16
CA ALA A 504 5.85 9.02 20.85
C ALA A 504 4.99 9.12 22.12
N ARG A 505 5.30 8.33 23.15
CA ARG A 505 4.63 8.43 24.46
C ARG A 505 4.83 9.78 25.13
N ALA A 506 6.06 10.30 25.13
CA ALA A 506 6.36 11.59 25.74
C ALA A 506 5.62 12.74 25.04
N ILE A 507 5.41 12.64 23.73
CA ILE A 507 4.66 13.62 22.94
C ILE A 507 3.14 13.49 23.21
N ASP A 508 2.60 12.27 23.15
CA ASP A 508 1.18 12.03 23.43
C ASP A 508 0.79 12.48 24.84
N ALA A 509 1.70 12.31 25.79
CA ALA A 509 1.49 12.73 27.18
C ALA A 509 1.21 14.24 27.32
N GLN A 510 1.73 15.07 26.40
CA GLN A 510 1.46 16.52 26.40
C GLN A 510 -0.01 16.84 26.10
N ALA A 511 -0.74 15.93 25.43
CA ALA A 511 -2.15 16.09 25.14
C ALA A 511 -3.06 15.76 26.34
N HIS A 512 -2.59 15.03 27.37
CA HIS A 512 -3.45 14.56 28.47
C HIS A 512 -4.18 15.68 29.19
N VAL A 513 -3.49 16.78 29.47
CA VAL A 513 -4.09 17.92 30.16
C VAL A 513 -5.13 18.63 29.29
N LEU A 514 -4.90 18.68 27.97
CA LEU A 514 -5.83 19.26 27.00
C LEU A 514 -7.07 18.37 26.81
N ARG A 515 -6.90 17.03 26.79
CA ARG A 515 -8.00 16.06 26.77
C ARG A 515 -8.88 16.20 28.00
N SER A 516 -8.26 16.40 29.17
CA SER A 516 -9.00 16.61 30.43
C SER A 516 -9.83 17.90 30.37
N ALA A 517 -9.25 18.99 29.88
CA ALA A 517 -9.98 20.25 29.67
C ALA A 517 -11.13 20.10 28.65
N HIS A 518 -10.90 19.38 27.55
CA HIS A 518 -11.93 19.13 26.54
C HIS A 518 -13.09 18.31 27.13
N ALA A 519 -12.79 17.23 27.84
CA ALA A 519 -13.79 16.38 28.48
C ALA A 519 -14.61 17.14 29.53
N ALA A 520 -13.98 18.07 30.25
CA ALA A 520 -14.67 18.94 31.21
C ALA A 520 -15.72 19.84 30.54
N ILE A 521 -15.39 20.40 29.36
CA ILE A 521 -16.31 21.23 28.57
C ILE A 521 -17.49 20.40 28.08
N GLU A 522 -17.22 19.22 27.49
CA GLU A 522 -18.26 18.31 26.99
C GLU A 522 -19.20 17.83 28.11
N ALA A 523 -18.65 17.39 29.24
CA ALA A 523 -19.44 16.95 30.38
C ALA A 523 -20.33 18.08 30.93
N GLU A 524 -19.88 19.33 30.89
CA GLU A 524 -20.72 20.48 31.26
C GLU A 524 -21.84 20.73 30.25
N ALA A 525 -21.55 20.62 28.95
CA ALA A 525 -22.56 20.73 27.90
C ALA A 525 -23.66 19.66 28.06
N GLU A 526 -23.27 18.41 28.30
CA GLU A 526 -24.19 17.29 28.55
C GLU A 526 -25.04 17.50 29.82
N ARG A 527 -24.43 17.93 30.94
CA ARG A 527 -25.16 18.22 32.19
C ARG A 527 -26.26 19.27 31.98
N ARG A 528 -26.00 20.28 31.15
CA ARG A 528 -26.97 21.35 30.86
C ARG A 528 -28.09 20.87 29.94
N LEU A 529 -27.78 20.04 28.95
CA LEU A 529 -28.79 19.38 28.10
C LEU A 529 -29.71 18.46 28.93
N ALA A 530 -29.14 17.69 29.86
CA ALA A 530 -29.90 16.82 30.76
C ALA A 530 -30.73 17.60 31.79
N GLY A 531 -30.21 18.72 32.31
CA GLY A 531 -30.91 19.61 33.24
C GLY A 531 -32.12 20.32 32.63
N GLY A 532 -32.06 20.66 31.34
CA GLY A 532 -33.19 21.26 30.59
C GLY A 532 -34.37 20.30 30.36
N ALA A 533 -34.12 18.99 30.32
CA ALA A 533 -35.18 17.99 30.17
C ALA A 533 -36.06 17.82 31.42
N VAL A 534 -35.58 18.21 32.61
CA VAL A 534 -36.32 18.05 33.89
C VAL A 534 -37.32 19.19 34.14
N GLN A 535 -37.25 20.29 33.39
CA GLN A 535 -38.23 21.40 33.49
C GLN A 535 -39.29 21.41 32.37
N ALA A 536 -39.23 20.46 31.42
CA ALA A 536 -40.18 20.36 30.31
C ALA A 536 -41.46 19.54 30.63
N THR A 537 -41.86 19.43 31.91
CA THR A 537 -43.16 18.84 32.31
C THR A 537 -44.12 19.89 32.87
N SER A 538 -44.34 20.98 32.13
CA SER A 538 -45.58 21.76 32.20
C SER A 538 -45.77 22.53 30.90
N TYR A 539 -46.33 21.85 29.90
CA TYR A 539 -46.72 22.47 28.64
C TYR A 539 -48.11 23.12 28.81
N ASP A 540 -48.15 24.46 28.82
CA ASP A 540 -49.35 25.29 28.66
C ASP A 540 -49.40 25.76 27.19
N PRO A 541 -50.40 25.35 26.38
CA PRO A 541 -50.49 25.69 24.96
C PRO A 541 -51.02 27.12 24.80
N GLY A 542 -50.17 28.12 25.03
CA GLY A 542 -50.66 29.49 25.16
C GLY A 542 -49.75 30.64 24.73
N THR A 543 -48.52 30.46 24.27
CA THR A 543 -47.72 31.57 23.69
C THR A 543 -46.60 31.05 22.79
N GLY A 544 -46.44 31.68 21.63
CA GLY A 544 -45.40 31.36 20.66
C GLY A 544 -43.99 31.75 21.12
N SER A 545 -43.01 31.14 20.41
CA SER A 545 -41.55 31.24 20.53
C SER A 545 -40.91 30.61 21.77
N ALA A 546 -40.66 29.30 21.72
CA ALA A 546 -39.53 28.72 22.45
C ALA A 546 -38.27 28.90 21.58
N ALA A 547 -37.53 29.99 21.84
CA ALA A 547 -36.12 30.03 21.46
C ALA A 547 -35.34 29.00 22.30
N PRO A 548 -34.26 28.39 21.80
CA PRO A 548 -33.38 27.62 22.67
C PRO A 548 -32.87 28.53 23.78
N GLU A 549 -33.16 28.22 25.04
CA GLU A 549 -32.69 29.01 26.17
C GLU A 549 -31.15 29.07 26.17
N ALA A 550 -30.64 30.30 26.17
CA ALA A 550 -29.21 30.61 26.14
C ALA A 550 -28.51 30.09 27.41
N LEU A 551 -27.29 29.58 27.23
CA LEU A 551 -26.39 29.17 28.31
C LEU A 551 -26.20 30.31 29.33
N PRO A 552 -26.29 30.07 30.65
CA PRO A 552 -26.07 31.11 31.65
C PRO A 552 -24.66 31.70 31.55
N ASP A 553 -24.55 33.00 31.86
CA ASP A 553 -23.38 33.85 31.59
C ASP A 553 -22.08 33.50 32.36
N ALA A 554 -22.10 32.52 33.27
CA ALA A 554 -20.96 32.20 34.15
C ALA A 554 -20.54 30.72 34.08
N LEU A 555 -19.23 30.47 34.14
CA LEU A 555 -18.68 29.13 34.34
C LEU A 555 -19.12 28.57 35.69
N THR A 556 -19.41 27.26 35.74
CA THR A 556 -19.58 26.58 37.03
C THR A 556 -18.24 26.54 37.78
N PRO A 557 -18.23 26.63 39.12
CA PRO A 557 -16.99 26.60 39.90
C PRO A 557 -16.12 25.36 39.63
N GLY A 558 -16.76 24.22 39.35
CA GLY A 558 -16.08 22.98 38.96
C GLY A 558 -15.33 23.12 37.63
N LEU A 559 -16.02 23.56 36.57
CA LEU A 559 -15.42 23.75 35.25
C LEU A 559 -14.30 24.80 35.29
N ALA A 560 -14.48 25.90 36.03
CA ALA A 560 -13.45 26.92 36.19
C ALA A 560 -12.16 26.38 36.85
N THR A 561 -12.29 25.46 37.81
CA THR A 561 -11.14 24.83 38.49
C THR A 561 -10.37 23.92 37.54
N GLU A 562 -11.07 23.08 36.77
CA GLU A 562 -10.47 22.14 35.83
C GLU A 562 -9.78 22.87 34.66
N LEU A 563 -10.45 23.88 34.08
CA LEU A 563 -9.87 24.72 33.04
C LEU A 563 -8.67 25.53 33.56
N GLY A 564 -8.73 26.02 34.81
CA GLY A 564 -7.65 26.75 35.44
C GLY A 564 -6.39 25.90 35.63
N ALA A 565 -6.54 24.66 36.10
CA ALA A 565 -5.45 23.71 36.21
C ALA A 565 -4.83 23.40 34.83
N ALA A 566 -5.68 23.15 33.83
CA ALA A 566 -5.22 22.85 32.48
C ALA A 566 -4.48 24.02 31.83
N ALA A 567 -5.01 25.23 31.96
CA ALA A 567 -4.38 26.45 31.46
C ALA A 567 -3.02 26.72 32.14
N GLY A 568 -2.90 26.45 33.44
CA GLY A 568 -1.65 26.56 34.18
C GLY A 568 -0.56 25.64 33.64
N THR A 569 -0.85 24.34 33.54
CA THR A 569 0.08 23.35 32.98
C THR A 569 0.43 23.65 31.52
N PHE A 570 -0.56 24.01 30.70
CA PHE A 570 -0.33 24.40 29.31
C PHE A 570 0.64 25.60 29.21
N ALA A 571 0.44 26.62 30.04
CA ALA A 571 1.30 27.79 30.08
C ALA A 571 2.72 27.46 30.55
N ASP A 572 2.89 26.55 31.50
CA ASP A 572 4.20 26.07 31.97
C ASP A 572 4.95 25.30 30.88
N GLU A 573 4.30 24.35 30.21
CA GLU A 573 4.88 23.58 29.11
C GLU A 573 5.26 24.48 27.92
N LEU A 574 4.44 25.50 27.63
CA LEU A 574 4.73 26.50 26.60
C LEU A 574 5.95 27.36 26.97
N ARG A 575 6.02 27.87 28.21
CA ARG A 575 7.17 28.67 28.70
C ARG A 575 8.48 27.90 28.68
N ASN A 576 8.44 26.61 29.01
CA ASN A 576 9.60 25.73 29.01
C ASN A 576 9.96 25.23 27.60
N GLY A 577 9.21 25.64 26.57
CA GLY A 577 9.43 25.25 25.18
C GLY A 577 9.17 23.78 24.89
N ARG A 578 8.53 23.03 25.81
CA ARG A 578 8.25 21.61 25.64
C ARG A 578 7.23 21.36 24.54
N LEU A 579 6.35 22.32 24.24
CA LEU A 579 5.36 22.21 23.16
C LEU A 579 5.92 22.61 21.78
N ASN A 580 7.10 23.24 21.72
CA ASN A 580 7.67 23.79 20.48
C ASN A 580 7.92 22.73 19.39
N GLY A 581 8.04 21.46 19.78
CA GLY A 581 8.36 20.40 18.84
C GLY A 581 7.17 19.86 18.06
N HIS A 582 5.94 20.02 18.55
CA HIS A 582 4.78 19.28 18.06
C HIS A 582 3.46 20.07 18.02
N LEU A 583 3.36 21.17 18.77
CA LEU A 583 2.21 22.06 18.71
C LEU A 583 2.51 23.23 17.77
N GLU A 584 1.61 23.53 16.84
CA GLU A 584 1.74 24.68 15.96
C GLU A 584 1.68 25.99 16.74
N ALA A 585 2.42 26.99 16.28
CA ALA A 585 2.43 28.30 16.92
C ALA A 585 1.05 28.99 16.86
N SER A 586 0.33 28.83 15.75
CA SER A 586 -1.07 29.25 15.55
C SER A 586 -1.99 28.64 16.61
N THR A 587 -1.92 27.32 16.78
CA THR A 587 -2.71 26.56 17.75
C THR A 587 -2.36 26.96 19.19
N ALA A 588 -1.07 27.10 19.50
CA ALA A 588 -0.60 27.54 20.81
C ALA A 588 -1.10 28.95 21.18
N VAL A 589 -1.01 29.90 20.24
CA VAL A 589 -1.51 31.28 20.44
C VAL A 589 -3.02 31.28 20.63
N ARG A 590 -3.75 30.56 19.78
CA ARG A 590 -5.22 30.46 19.87
C ARG A 590 -5.67 29.87 21.21
N LEU A 591 -5.07 28.77 21.66
CA LEU A 591 -5.37 28.16 22.95
C LEU A 591 -5.06 29.10 24.12
N SER A 592 -3.87 29.73 24.11
CA SER A 592 -3.48 30.69 25.14
C SER A 592 -4.47 31.87 25.24
N THR A 593 -4.95 32.36 24.11
CA THR A 593 -6.02 33.37 24.06
C THR A 593 -7.34 32.83 24.62
N LEU A 594 -7.81 31.68 24.14
CA LEU A 594 -9.14 31.17 24.50
C LEU A 594 -9.21 30.75 25.96
N PHE A 595 -8.14 30.22 26.55
CA PHE A 595 -8.06 29.99 27.99
C PHE A 595 -8.20 31.28 28.79
N ARG A 596 -7.60 32.40 28.34
CA ARG A 596 -7.72 33.70 29.02
C ARG A 596 -9.14 34.25 28.96
N PHE A 597 -9.83 34.11 27.83
CA PHE A 597 -11.24 34.47 27.71
C PHE A 597 -12.14 33.57 28.58
N ALA A 598 -11.95 32.25 28.51
CA ALA A 598 -12.75 31.29 29.27
C ALA A 598 -12.63 31.53 30.78
N LEU A 599 -11.41 31.78 31.28
CA LEU A 599 -11.15 32.02 32.70
C LEU A 599 -11.44 33.46 33.17
N GLY A 600 -11.98 34.31 32.29
CA GLY A 600 -12.33 35.70 32.62
C GLY A 600 -11.13 36.62 32.87
N ALA A 601 -9.94 36.25 32.40
CA ALA A 601 -8.75 37.09 32.49
C ALA A 601 -8.75 38.26 31.49
N VAL A 602 -9.56 38.17 30.43
CA VAL A 602 -9.79 39.23 29.44
C VAL A 602 -11.30 39.49 29.31
N PRO A 603 -11.75 40.76 29.24
CA PRO A 603 -13.17 41.09 29.06
C PRO A 603 -13.72 40.56 27.73
N LEU A 604 -14.95 40.00 27.74
CA LEU A 604 -15.59 39.40 26.57
C LEU A 604 -15.85 40.40 25.43
N GLU A 605 -15.97 41.69 25.75
CA GLU A 605 -16.09 42.76 24.76
C GLU A 605 -14.87 42.81 23.83
N SER A 606 -13.70 42.36 24.31
CA SER A 606 -12.48 42.29 23.51
C SER A 606 -12.44 41.09 22.56
N TYR A 607 -13.36 40.13 22.71
CA TYR A 607 -13.41 38.92 21.87
C TYR A 607 -13.63 39.26 20.39
N GLN A 608 -14.45 40.27 20.12
CA GLN A 608 -14.72 40.72 18.75
C GLN A 608 -13.47 41.26 18.04
N LEU A 609 -12.54 41.85 18.79
CA LEU A 609 -11.29 42.35 18.22
C LEU A 609 -10.36 41.21 17.78
N GLU A 610 -10.36 40.08 18.51
CA GLU A 610 -9.49 38.94 18.21
C GLU A 610 -10.12 37.96 17.20
N PHE A 611 -11.44 37.74 17.25
CA PHE A 611 -12.12 36.70 16.48
C PHE A 611 -13.22 37.22 15.53
N GLY A 612 -13.47 38.52 15.49
CA GLY A 612 -14.43 39.14 14.55
C GLY A 612 -15.91 38.86 14.85
N ARG A 613 -16.23 38.22 15.98
CA ARG A 613 -17.59 37.87 16.42
C ARG A 613 -17.83 38.36 17.85
N VAL A 614 -19.07 38.69 18.20
CA VAL A 614 -19.42 39.08 19.57
C VAL A 614 -19.17 37.89 20.50
N GLY A 615 -18.36 38.07 21.53
CA GLY A 615 -18.03 37.01 22.48
C GLY A 615 -19.17 36.75 23.45
N THR A 616 -19.60 35.50 23.55
CA THR A 616 -20.46 34.99 24.63
C THR A 616 -19.73 33.85 25.35
N PRO A 617 -20.03 33.58 26.63
CA PRO A 617 -19.41 32.47 27.36
C PRO A 617 -19.56 31.13 26.65
N ALA A 618 -20.74 30.89 26.04
CA ALA A 618 -21.01 29.74 25.19
C ALA A 618 -20.04 29.64 24.01
N LEU A 619 -19.95 30.71 23.22
CA LEU A 619 -19.11 30.74 22.02
C LEU A 619 -17.62 30.58 22.37
N VAL A 620 -17.17 31.14 23.49
CA VAL A 620 -15.79 30.99 23.96
C VAL A 620 -15.48 29.53 24.31
N LEU A 621 -16.41 28.83 24.96
CA LEU A 621 -16.26 27.42 25.29
C LEU A 621 -16.28 26.53 24.04
N ASP A 622 -17.16 26.82 23.08
CA ASP A 622 -17.22 26.11 21.80
C ASP A 622 -15.93 26.31 20.99
N ASP A 623 -15.47 27.55 20.86
CA ASP A 623 -14.21 27.86 20.15
C ASP A 623 -13.00 27.28 20.90
N LEU A 624 -13.02 27.22 22.24
CA LEU A 624 -11.99 26.55 23.06
C LEU A 624 -12.00 25.04 22.85
N ALA A 625 -13.16 24.38 22.86
CA ALA A 625 -13.29 22.95 22.59
C ALA A 625 -12.78 22.60 21.18
N ALA A 626 -13.13 23.41 20.18
CA ALA A 626 -12.61 23.27 18.83
C ALA A 626 -11.08 23.43 18.76
N ALA A 627 -10.53 24.44 19.44
CA ALA A 627 -9.07 24.64 19.50
C ALA A 627 -8.35 23.51 20.26
N LEU A 628 -8.95 22.99 21.34
CA LEU A 628 -8.45 21.83 22.08
C LEU A 628 -8.46 20.58 21.20
N THR A 629 -9.50 20.36 20.41
CA THR A 629 -9.56 19.25 19.45
C THR A 629 -8.38 19.28 18.49
N VAL A 630 -8.10 20.43 17.87
CA VAL A 630 -6.96 20.61 16.96
C VAL A 630 -5.63 20.35 17.67
N ALA A 631 -5.43 20.90 18.87
CA ALA A 631 -4.20 20.69 19.63
C ALA A 631 -4.01 19.24 20.08
N ILE A 632 -5.08 18.57 20.50
CA ILE A 632 -5.07 17.15 20.85
C ILE A 632 -4.71 16.34 19.61
N GLU A 633 -5.27 16.67 18.45
CA GLU A 633 -4.92 16.01 17.19
C GLU A 633 -3.42 16.19 16.87
N GLU A 634 -2.89 17.41 16.93
CA GLU A 634 -1.46 17.70 16.69
C GLU A 634 -0.51 16.90 17.61
N LEU A 635 -0.89 16.70 18.88
CA LEU A 635 -0.07 16.04 19.91
C LEU A 635 -0.30 14.52 19.99
N THR A 636 -1.45 14.01 19.57
CA THR A 636 -1.79 12.59 19.74
C THR A 636 -0.87 11.70 18.90
N ARG A 637 -0.38 10.61 19.51
CA ARG A 637 0.41 9.56 18.85
C ARG A 637 -0.25 8.19 19.08
N PRO A 638 -1.06 7.68 18.14
CA PRO A 638 -1.47 6.29 18.17
C PRO A 638 -0.23 5.44 17.87
N ILE A 639 0.14 4.57 18.80
CA ILE A 639 1.40 3.81 18.71
C ILE A 639 1.21 2.52 17.89
N ASP A 640 0.14 1.76 18.16
CA ASP A 640 -0.13 0.50 17.45
C ASP A 640 -0.77 0.72 16.08
N ALA A 641 -1.47 1.85 15.92
CA ALA A 641 -2.10 2.28 14.67
C ALA A 641 -1.40 3.50 14.09
N ILE A 642 -1.49 3.72 12.78
CA ILE A 642 -0.93 4.91 12.13
C ILE A 642 -2.08 5.81 11.67
N LYS A 643 -1.99 7.13 11.95
CA LYS A 643 -3.00 8.12 11.54
C LYS A 643 -3.33 8.10 10.04
N HIS A 644 -2.34 7.78 9.21
CA HIS A 644 -2.48 7.77 7.75
C HIS A 644 -2.85 6.37 7.25
N GLN A 645 -4.10 6.21 6.82
CA GLN A 645 -4.71 4.95 6.35
C GLN A 645 -4.02 4.33 5.11
N ALA A 646 -3.14 5.06 4.42
CA ALA A 646 -2.48 4.55 3.21
C ALA A 646 -1.51 3.37 3.46
N LYS A 647 -1.01 3.19 4.70
CA LYS A 647 -0.14 2.05 5.03
C LYS A 647 -0.93 0.78 5.40
N THR A 648 -2.16 0.93 5.86
CA THR A 648 -3.08 -0.18 6.19
C THR A 648 -3.91 -0.63 4.99
N VAL A 649 -4.06 0.22 3.97
CA VAL A 649 -4.70 -0.11 2.70
C VAL A 649 -3.60 -0.42 1.68
N THR A 650 -3.45 -1.70 1.31
CA THR A 650 -2.58 -2.15 0.21
C THR A 650 -3.13 -1.70 -1.15
N VAL A 651 -3.11 -0.39 -1.41
CA VAL A 651 -3.31 0.14 -2.76
C VAL A 651 -1.97 0.02 -3.47
N GLY A 652 -1.70 -1.13 -4.08
CA GLY A 652 -0.53 -1.26 -4.96
C GLY A 652 -0.61 -0.24 -6.09
N ILE A 653 0.53 0.14 -6.67
CA ILE A 653 0.54 0.92 -7.90
C ILE A 653 -0.07 0.06 -9.01
N SER A 654 -1.39 0.17 -9.21
CA SER A 654 -2.06 -0.46 -10.33
C SER A 654 -1.58 0.26 -11.60
N ARG A 655 -0.54 -0.26 -12.25
CA ARG A 655 -0.30 0.05 -13.66
C ARG A 655 -1.39 -0.69 -14.41
N THR A 656 -2.53 -0.03 -14.54
CA THR A 656 -3.73 -0.53 -15.23
C THR A 656 -3.40 -1.05 -16.62
N ASP A 657 -2.36 -0.51 -17.24
CA ASP A 657 -1.89 -0.82 -18.58
C ASP A 657 -1.53 -2.29 -18.77
N GLU A 658 -0.90 -2.97 -17.80
CA GLU A 658 -0.51 -4.38 -17.98
C GLU A 658 -1.72 -5.31 -18.04
N THR A 659 -2.73 -5.10 -17.19
CA THR A 659 -3.98 -5.88 -17.27
C THR A 659 -4.74 -5.66 -18.58
N LEU A 660 -4.54 -4.51 -19.23
CA LEU A 660 -5.14 -4.23 -20.54
C LEU A 660 -4.40 -4.95 -21.68
N LEU A 661 -3.09 -5.23 -21.52
CA LEU A 661 -2.31 -6.02 -22.48
C LEU A 661 -2.75 -7.49 -22.50
N ASP A 662 -3.35 -7.98 -21.40
CA ASP A 662 -3.86 -9.35 -21.30
C ASP A 662 -5.22 -9.55 -21.98
N ALA A 663 -5.90 -8.51 -22.47
CA ALA A 663 -7.16 -8.68 -23.21
C ALA A 663 -6.92 -9.39 -24.56
N ARG A 664 -7.86 -10.22 -25.02
CA ARG A 664 -7.67 -11.08 -26.20
C ARG A 664 -7.34 -10.25 -27.45
N LEU A 665 -8.13 -9.23 -27.76
CA LEU A 665 -7.88 -8.36 -28.92
C LEU A 665 -6.55 -7.59 -28.80
N ALA A 666 -6.08 -7.26 -27.59
CA ALA A 666 -4.77 -6.64 -27.39
C ALA A 666 -3.63 -7.65 -27.65
N ARG A 667 -3.77 -8.90 -27.19
CA ARG A 667 -2.82 -9.99 -27.51
C ARG A 667 -2.73 -10.24 -29.01
N GLU A 668 -3.86 -10.29 -29.72
CA GLU A 668 -3.87 -10.46 -31.19
C GLU A 668 -3.08 -9.37 -31.92
N VAL A 669 -3.12 -8.12 -31.43
CA VAL A 669 -2.29 -7.02 -31.98
C VAL A 669 -0.81 -7.24 -31.69
N LEU A 670 -0.46 -7.70 -30.48
CA LEU A 670 0.92 -7.97 -30.08
C LEU A 670 1.51 -9.19 -30.81
N ASP A 671 0.72 -10.25 -30.97
CA ASP A 671 1.08 -11.49 -31.67
C ASP A 671 1.22 -11.26 -33.18
N ALA A 672 0.47 -10.30 -33.75
CA ALA A 672 0.70 -9.76 -35.09
C ALA A 672 2.03 -8.97 -35.22
N GLY A 673 2.77 -8.81 -34.12
CA GLY A 673 4.12 -8.25 -34.06
C GLY A 673 4.19 -6.78 -33.65
N ALA A 674 3.08 -6.15 -33.22
CA ALA A 674 3.12 -4.76 -32.76
C ALA A 674 3.99 -4.61 -31.49
N PRO A 675 4.84 -3.58 -31.37
CA PRO A 675 5.68 -3.40 -30.21
C PRO A 675 4.83 -2.96 -29.01
N ARG A 676 5.05 -3.58 -27.85
CA ARG A 676 4.31 -3.26 -26.62
C ARG A 676 4.38 -1.78 -26.23
N ASP A 677 5.55 -1.15 -26.42
CA ASP A 677 5.80 0.27 -26.13
C ASP A 677 5.12 1.23 -27.13
N SER A 678 4.56 0.70 -28.22
CA SER A 678 3.92 1.49 -29.28
C SER A 678 2.39 1.50 -29.19
N LEU A 679 1.78 0.85 -28.20
CA LEU A 679 0.34 0.87 -27.98
C LEU A 679 0.01 1.86 -26.86
N SER A 680 -0.68 2.96 -27.19
CA SER A 680 -1.08 3.95 -26.20
C SER A 680 -2.14 3.38 -25.24
N TYR A 681 -2.23 3.91 -24.01
CA TYR A 681 -3.29 3.54 -23.06
C TYR A 681 -4.70 3.66 -23.66
N ARG A 682 -4.95 4.72 -24.43
CA ARG A 682 -6.23 4.92 -25.14
C ARG A 682 -6.49 3.79 -26.14
N THR A 683 -5.47 3.39 -26.90
CA THR A 683 -5.53 2.27 -27.84
C THR A 683 -5.89 0.98 -27.10
N LEU A 684 -5.19 0.67 -26.02
CA LEU A 684 -5.44 -0.54 -25.22
C LEU A 684 -6.85 -0.57 -24.63
N ARG A 685 -7.32 0.54 -24.05
CA ARG A 685 -8.71 0.67 -23.57
C ARG A 685 -9.75 0.44 -24.66
N ALA A 686 -9.52 0.97 -25.86
CA ALA A 686 -10.43 0.77 -26.99
C ALA A 686 -10.45 -0.70 -27.43
N LEU A 687 -9.29 -1.39 -27.45
CA LEU A 687 -9.22 -2.81 -27.79
C LEU A 687 -9.94 -3.68 -26.75
N VAL A 688 -9.73 -3.42 -25.47
CA VAL A 688 -10.44 -4.13 -24.38
C VAL A 688 -11.96 -3.91 -24.47
N ALA A 689 -12.39 -2.69 -24.77
CA ALA A 689 -13.81 -2.39 -24.93
C ALA A 689 -14.42 -3.04 -26.18
N LEU A 690 -13.67 -3.19 -27.26
CA LEU A 690 -14.14 -3.82 -28.50
C LEU A 690 -14.17 -5.36 -28.42
N ASP A 691 -13.36 -5.96 -27.54
CA ASP A 691 -13.17 -7.41 -27.48
C ASP A 691 -14.48 -8.23 -27.35
N PRO A 692 -15.47 -7.84 -26.51
CA PRO A 692 -16.75 -8.56 -26.43
C PRO A 692 -17.54 -8.58 -27.74
N ALA A 693 -17.37 -7.56 -28.59
CA ALA A 693 -18.04 -7.47 -29.89
C ALA A 693 -17.38 -8.34 -30.96
N VAL A 694 -16.10 -8.71 -30.78
CA VAL A 694 -15.35 -9.56 -31.69
C VAL A 694 -15.62 -11.02 -31.34
N SER A 695 -16.05 -11.82 -32.31
CA SER A 695 -16.15 -13.27 -32.15
C SER A 695 -14.84 -13.98 -32.51
N ASP A 696 -14.20 -13.57 -33.61
CA ASP A 696 -12.99 -14.21 -34.14
C ASP A 696 -12.06 -13.20 -34.85
N VAL A 697 -10.76 -13.50 -34.90
CA VAL A 697 -9.74 -12.72 -35.63
C VAL A 697 -9.14 -13.60 -36.74
N ALA A 698 -9.58 -13.37 -37.97
CA ALA A 698 -9.28 -14.22 -39.13
C ALA A 698 -7.88 -13.97 -39.74
N GLY A 699 -7.19 -12.89 -39.37
CA GLY A 699 -5.85 -12.58 -39.84
C GLY A 699 -5.48 -11.12 -39.68
N TYR A 700 -4.26 -10.74 -40.06
CA TYR A 700 -3.74 -9.39 -39.86
C TYR A 700 -2.86 -8.90 -41.02
N THR A 701 -2.70 -7.58 -41.11
CA THR A 701 -1.67 -6.92 -41.92
C THR A 701 -1.00 -5.84 -41.11
N ARG A 702 0.32 -5.87 -41.01
CA ARG A 702 1.09 -4.85 -40.32
C ARG A 702 1.75 -3.91 -41.31
N TYR A 703 1.60 -2.62 -41.07
CA TYR A 703 2.16 -1.55 -41.89
C TYR A 703 3.19 -0.76 -41.08
N ARG A 704 4.33 -0.44 -41.69
CA ARG A 704 5.20 0.64 -41.23
C ARG A 704 4.74 1.93 -41.89
N VAL A 705 4.64 3.00 -41.11
CA VAL A 705 4.28 4.34 -41.57
C VAL A 705 5.52 5.20 -41.56
N ASP A 706 5.84 5.80 -42.70
CA ASP A 706 7.03 6.63 -42.89
C ASP A 706 6.63 8.04 -43.35
N GLY A 707 7.19 9.07 -42.70
CA GLY A 707 7.06 10.48 -43.10
C GLY A 707 5.67 11.08 -42.90
N LEU A 708 5.00 10.80 -41.77
CA LEU A 708 3.64 11.24 -41.48
C LEU A 708 3.46 12.77 -41.57
N ASP A 709 4.42 13.53 -41.05
CA ASP A 709 4.41 15.01 -41.05
C ASP A 709 4.99 15.63 -42.34
N GLY A 710 5.39 14.80 -43.31
CA GLY A 710 5.93 15.21 -44.59
C GLY A 710 4.85 15.46 -45.65
N ALA A 711 5.26 16.01 -46.80
CA ALA A 711 4.35 16.31 -47.92
C ALA A 711 3.76 15.05 -48.60
N SER A 712 4.26 13.85 -48.30
CA SER A 712 3.83 12.59 -48.92
C SER A 712 4.06 11.40 -47.97
N PRO A 713 3.16 11.16 -47.00
CA PRO A 713 3.28 10.04 -46.08
C PRO A 713 3.13 8.71 -46.82
N THR A 714 3.86 7.69 -46.38
CA THR A 714 3.84 6.35 -47.01
C THR A 714 3.56 5.23 -46.02
N ALA A 715 3.04 4.11 -46.51
CA ALA A 715 2.82 2.89 -45.75
C ALA A 715 3.36 1.68 -46.51
N ALA A 716 4.30 0.97 -45.89
CA ALA A 716 4.87 -0.28 -46.40
C ALA A 716 4.40 -1.45 -45.53
N ILE A 717 4.13 -2.60 -46.14
CA ILE A 717 3.75 -3.79 -45.37
C ILE A 717 5.01 -4.41 -44.77
N VAL A 718 4.92 -4.69 -43.47
CA VAL A 718 5.97 -5.35 -42.71
C VAL A 718 5.69 -6.84 -42.62
N ASP A 719 4.44 -7.21 -42.34
CA ASP A 719 4.05 -8.60 -42.15
C ASP A 719 2.55 -8.84 -42.44
N ARG A 720 2.17 -10.09 -42.69
CA ARG A 720 0.78 -10.53 -42.91
C ARG A 720 0.55 -11.95 -42.42
N GLY A 721 -0.58 -12.16 -41.75
CA GLY A 721 -1.02 -13.48 -41.29
C GLY A 721 -2.48 -13.79 -41.64
N GLY A 722 -2.84 -15.07 -41.56
CA GLY A 722 -4.20 -15.56 -41.77
C GLY A 722 -4.76 -15.23 -43.17
N VAL A 723 -6.01 -14.78 -43.22
CA VAL A 723 -6.71 -14.46 -44.49
C VAL A 723 -6.02 -13.36 -45.30
N SER A 724 -5.16 -12.53 -44.69
CA SER A 724 -4.49 -11.41 -45.39
C SER A 724 -3.41 -11.86 -46.39
N THR A 725 -2.84 -13.05 -46.20
CA THR A 725 -1.78 -13.60 -47.08
C THR A 725 -2.23 -13.71 -48.54
N GLY A 726 -3.52 -13.97 -48.79
CA GLY A 726 -4.11 -14.07 -50.13
C GLY A 726 -4.71 -12.77 -50.69
N ILE A 727 -4.73 -11.67 -49.94
CA ILE A 727 -5.42 -10.42 -50.33
C ILE A 727 -4.42 -9.45 -50.95
N ARG A 728 -4.66 -8.91 -52.14
CA ARG A 728 -3.77 -7.85 -52.70
C ARG A 728 -4.01 -6.51 -51.99
N SER A 729 -2.97 -5.89 -51.45
CA SER A 729 -3.04 -4.55 -50.84
C SER A 729 -2.76 -3.48 -51.88
N ARG A 730 -3.39 -2.29 -51.77
CA ARG A 730 -3.04 -1.13 -52.60
C ARG A 730 -1.58 -0.72 -52.41
N THR A 731 -1.08 -0.81 -51.19
CA THR A 731 0.30 -0.45 -50.82
C THR A 731 1.35 -1.29 -51.52
N ASP A 732 0.98 -2.44 -52.10
CA ASP A 732 1.88 -3.26 -52.93
C ASP A 732 2.22 -2.57 -54.27
N ARG A 733 1.40 -1.59 -54.72
CA ARG A 733 1.60 -0.85 -55.97
C ARG A 733 1.78 0.66 -55.78
N ASP A 734 1.11 1.22 -54.77
CA ASP A 734 1.13 2.66 -54.46
C ASP A 734 1.32 2.83 -52.94
N PRO A 735 2.54 3.19 -52.49
CA PRO A 735 2.87 3.28 -51.07
C PRO A 735 2.25 4.52 -50.40
N ALA A 736 1.63 5.46 -51.13
CA ALA A 736 1.10 6.68 -50.53
C ALA A 736 0.02 6.37 -49.47
N LEU A 737 0.19 6.84 -48.24
CA LEU A 737 -0.76 6.68 -47.14
C LEU A 737 -1.98 7.57 -47.38
N ARG A 738 -3.15 6.96 -47.62
CA ARG A 738 -4.41 7.66 -47.94
C ARG A 738 -5.63 6.94 -47.35
N GLY A 739 -6.73 7.65 -47.21
CA GLY A 739 -8.02 7.10 -46.76
C GLY A 739 -8.06 6.78 -45.27
N THR A 740 -8.71 5.68 -44.90
CA THR A 740 -8.90 5.27 -43.48
C THR A 740 -7.58 5.04 -42.75
N LYS A 741 -6.56 4.49 -43.42
CA LYS A 741 -5.22 4.31 -42.84
C LYS A 741 -4.53 5.63 -42.51
N HIS A 742 -4.70 6.65 -43.38
CA HIS A 742 -4.19 7.98 -43.11
C HIS A 742 -4.90 8.62 -41.92
N ARG A 743 -6.23 8.49 -41.85
CA ARG A 743 -7.02 8.97 -40.71
C ARG A 743 -6.55 8.36 -39.39
N VAL A 744 -6.43 7.04 -39.33
CA VAL A 744 -5.96 6.33 -38.13
C VAL A 744 -4.55 6.76 -37.73
N ALA A 745 -3.66 6.97 -38.71
CA ALA A 745 -2.31 7.44 -38.42
C ALA A 745 -2.27 8.87 -37.85
N VAL A 746 -3.12 9.77 -38.34
CA VAL A 746 -3.17 11.17 -37.90
C VAL A 746 -3.92 11.32 -36.57
N ASP A 747 -5.11 10.74 -36.49
CA ASP A 747 -6.01 10.87 -35.33
C ASP A 747 -5.54 10.01 -34.15
N ARG A 748 -4.78 8.94 -34.44
CA ARG A 748 -4.20 7.99 -33.46
C ARG A 748 -5.25 7.26 -32.63
N ASP A 749 -6.45 7.13 -33.19
CA ASP A 749 -7.55 6.40 -32.59
C ASP A 749 -7.80 5.08 -33.35
N VAL A 750 -8.21 4.05 -32.61
CA VAL A 750 -8.63 2.76 -33.18
C VAL A 750 -9.87 2.98 -34.03
N LEU A 751 -9.91 2.36 -35.21
CA LEU A 751 -11.05 2.46 -36.12
C LEU A 751 -11.54 1.09 -36.57
N VAL A 752 -12.82 0.82 -36.31
CA VAL A 752 -13.58 -0.29 -36.90
C VAL A 752 -14.24 0.20 -38.18
N THR A 753 -14.04 -0.50 -39.29
CA THR A 753 -14.62 -0.11 -40.59
C THR A 753 -14.80 -1.30 -41.54
N ARG A 754 -15.49 -1.09 -42.66
CA ARG A 754 -15.67 -2.09 -43.72
C ARG A 754 -14.64 -1.87 -44.84
N GLY A 755 -14.11 -2.95 -45.38
CA GLY A 755 -13.18 -2.91 -46.50
C GLY A 755 -13.84 -2.35 -47.76
N ALA A 756 -13.27 -1.30 -48.34
CA ALA A 756 -13.87 -0.56 -49.47
C ALA A 756 -14.06 -1.37 -50.77
N ARG A 757 -13.55 -2.60 -50.87
CA ARG A 757 -13.66 -3.46 -52.06
C ARG A 757 -14.28 -4.82 -51.81
N ASP A 758 -14.28 -5.27 -50.56
CA ASP A 758 -14.61 -6.64 -50.16
C ASP A 758 -15.54 -6.70 -48.94
N ASP A 759 -15.97 -5.56 -48.42
CA ASP A 759 -16.90 -5.38 -47.29
C ASP A 759 -16.48 -6.10 -45.99
N ARG A 760 -15.24 -6.57 -45.91
CA ARG A 760 -14.71 -7.27 -44.74
C ARG A 760 -14.55 -6.32 -43.58
N ILE A 761 -14.89 -6.77 -42.37
CA ILE A 761 -14.74 -5.96 -41.18
C ILE A 761 -13.27 -5.96 -40.76
N ILE A 762 -12.75 -4.75 -40.54
CA ILE A 762 -11.37 -4.54 -40.14
C ILE A 762 -11.30 -3.62 -38.93
N VAL A 763 -10.36 -3.91 -38.04
CA VAL A 763 -9.96 -3.04 -36.94
C VAL A 763 -8.57 -2.51 -37.24
N LEU A 764 -8.43 -1.19 -37.37
CA LEU A 764 -7.17 -0.51 -37.61
C LEU A 764 -6.65 0.05 -36.29
N VAL A 765 -5.47 -0.39 -35.89
CA VAL A 765 -4.83 -0.07 -34.61
C VAL A 765 -3.56 0.72 -34.87
N PRO A 766 -3.46 1.98 -34.40
CA PRO A 766 -2.25 2.78 -34.58
C PRO A 766 -1.14 2.34 -33.61
N GLU A 767 0.08 2.18 -34.13
CA GLU A 767 1.31 1.99 -33.37
C GLU A 767 2.00 3.35 -33.26
N VAL A 768 2.01 3.96 -32.07
CA VAL A 768 2.47 5.32 -31.79
C VAL A 768 3.70 5.27 -30.89
N LYS A 769 4.79 5.88 -31.35
CA LYS A 769 6.04 6.04 -30.59
C LYS A 769 6.44 7.51 -30.60
N ASP A 770 6.84 8.06 -29.45
CA ASP A 770 7.27 9.46 -29.31
C ASP A 770 6.27 10.50 -29.87
N ARG A 771 4.96 10.20 -29.76
CA ARG A 771 3.84 10.99 -30.33
C ARG A 771 3.81 11.02 -31.87
N GLU A 772 4.43 10.07 -32.55
CA GLU A 772 4.28 9.85 -33.99
C GLU A 772 3.78 8.43 -34.28
N THR A 773 2.90 8.28 -35.28
CA THR A 773 2.47 6.95 -35.69
C THR A 773 3.55 6.32 -36.57
N VAL A 774 4.23 5.31 -36.01
CA VAL A 774 5.30 4.56 -36.68
C VAL A 774 4.78 3.33 -37.42
N GLY A 775 3.56 2.89 -37.11
CA GLY A 775 2.93 1.74 -37.75
C GLY A 775 1.42 1.68 -37.59
N ILE A 776 0.81 0.75 -38.32
CA ILE A 776 -0.61 0.41 -38.18
C ILE A 776 -0.73 -1.10 -38.24
N THR A 777 -1.36 -1.70 -37.23
CA THR A 777 -1.80 -3.09 -37.27
C THR A 777 -3.26 -3.15 -37.67
N LEU A 778 -3.55 -3.83 -38.78
CA LEU A 778 -4.90 -4.07 -39.30
C LEU A 778 -5.30 -5.50 -38.97
N LEU A 779 -6.35 -5.70 -38.19
CA LEU A 779 -6.95 -7.01 -37.92
C LEU A 779 -8.19 -7.22 -38.79
N HIS A 780 -8.32 -8.40 -39.38
CA HIS A 780 -9.55 -8.88 -40.01
C HIS A 780 -10.37 -9.60 -38.96
N VAL A 781 -11.54 -9.06 -38.62
CA VAL A 781 -12.35 -9.57 -37.49
C VAL A 781 -13.73 -10.03 -37.95
N VAL A 782 -14.32 -10.96 -37.21
CA VAL A 782 -15.73 -11.34 -37.32
C VAL A 782 -16.45 -10.78 -36.11
N LEU A 783 -17.43 -9.91 -36.31
CA LEU A 783 -18.23 -9.35 -35.22
C LEU A 783 -19.40 -10.26 -34.87
N ARG A 784 -19.81 -10.28 -33.60
CA ARG A 784 -21.08 -10.87 -33.19
C ARG A 784 -22.23 -10.09 -33.81
N GLU A 785 -23.31 -10.78 -34.21
CA GLU A 785 -24.46 -10.13 -34.85
C GLU A 785 -25.20 -9.19 -33.87
N ARG A 786 -25.39 -9.65 -32.63
CA ARG A 786 -26.07 -8.92 -31.55
C ARG A 786 -25.35 -9.12 -30.21
N LEU A 787 -25.56 -8.19 -29.29
CA LEU A 787 -25.05 -8.19 -27.93
C LEU A 787 -26.17 -7.86 -26.95
N THR A 788 -26.01 -8.23 -25.67
CA THR A 788 -26.93 -7.78 -24.62
C THR A 788 -26.80 -6.26 -24.40
N PRO A 789 -27.86 -5.56 -23.95
CA PRO A 789 -27.83 -4.11 -23.76
C PRO A 789 -26.65 -3.61 -22.91
N ASP A 790 -26.36 -4.30 -21.79
CA ASP A 790 -25.29 -3.88 -20.88
C ASP A 790 -23.89 -4.03 -21.51
N VAL A 791 -23.64 -5.13 -22.23
CA VAL A 791 -22.36 -5.35 -22.93
C VAL A 791 -22.22 -4.36 -24.08
N LEU A 792 -23.29 -4.15 -24.85
CA LEU A 792 -23.30 -3.22 -25.98
C LEU A 792 -23.02 -1.78 -25.53
N ARG A 793 -23.60 -1.34 -24.41
CA ARG A 793 -23.32 -0.05 -23.79
C ARG A 793 -21.82 0.08 -23.46
N GLY A 794 -21.24 -0.94 -22.83
CA GLY A 794 -19.81 -0.98 -22.51
C GLY A 794 -18.92 -0.87 -23.75
N VAL A 795 -19.21 -1.64 -24.80
CA VAL A 795 -18.49 -1.62 -26.09
C VAL A 795 -18.54 -0.23 -26.71
N LEU A 796 -19.74 0.35 -26.87
CA LEU A 796 -19.92 1.64 -27.53
C LEU A 796 -19.38 2.80 -26.69
N GLN A 797 -19.45 2.73 -25.37
CA GLN A 797 -18.88 3.74 -24.48
C GLN A 797 -17.34 3.71 -24.54
N GLY A 798 -16.74 2.53 -24.56
CA GLY A 798 -15.28 2.38 -24.63
C GLY A 798 -14.71 2.62 -26.04
N TYR A 799 -15.50 2.41 -27.09
CA TYR A 799 -15.15 2.74 -28.47
C TYR A 799 -15.59 4.16 -28.83
N GLY A 800 -14.72 5.13 -28.56
CA GLY A 800 -14.92 6.53 -29.00
C GLY A 800 -16.09 7.25 -28.33
N ASN A 801 -16.54 6.80 -27.14
CA ASN A 801 -17.68 7.35 -26.41
C ASN A 801 -18.98 7.42 -27.26
N ARG A 802 -19.13 6.43 -28.14
CA ARG A 802 -20.14 6.44 -29.18
C ARG A 802 -21.54 6.20 -28.64
N TYR A 803 -21.68 5.50 -27.52
CA TYR A 803 -22.98 5.34 -26.83
C TYR A 803 -23.55 6.70 -26.43
N SER A 804 -22.75 7.53 -25.77
CA SER A 804 -23.16 8.89 -25.37
C SER A 804 -23.51 9.74 -26.60
N ALA A 805 -22.73 9.64 -27.68
CA ALA A 805 -23.03 10.38 -28.92
C ALA A 805 -24.35 9.94 -29.57
N VAL A 806 -24.64 8.64 -29.61
CA VAL A 806 -25.92 8.11 -30.12
C VAL A 806 -27.08 8.52 -29.22
N ARG A 807 -26.92 8.41 -27.90
CA ARG A 807 -27.93 8.86 -26.93
C ARG A 807 -28.22 10.34 -27.11
N ASP A 808 -27.20 11.19 -27.12
CA ASP A 808 -27.38 12.63 -27.24
C ASP A 808 -28.06 13.01 -28.57
N ALA A 809 -27.75 12.29 -29.66
CA ALA A 809 -28.44 12.44 -30.93
C ALA A 809 -29.91 11.98 -30.84
N VAL A 810 -30.22 10.80 -30.30
CA VAL A 810 -31.61 10.32 -30.16
C VAL A 810 -32.42 11.26 -29.24
N CYS A 811 -31.84 11.67 -28.12
CA CYS A 811 -32.43 12.55 -27.12
C CYS A 811 -32.64 14.00 -27.57
N GLU A 812 -32.19 14.36 -28.78
CA GLU A 812 -32.52 15.64 -29.40
C GLU A 812 -34.03 15.76 -29.67
N THR A 813 -34.71 14.64 -29.95
CA THR A 813 -36.14 14.61 -30.25
C THR A 813 -36.94 13.69 -29.31
N GLU A 814 -36.30 12.67 -28.76
CA GLU A 814 -36.94 11.66 -27.89
C GLU A 814 -36.55 11.86 -26.41
N PRO A 815 -37.37 11.47 -25.43
CA PRO A 815 -37.08 11.71 -24.02
C PRO A 815 -35.92 10.86 -23.46
N ASP A 816 -35.67 9.67 -24.03
CA ASP A 816 -34.59 8.76 -23.60
C ASP A 816 -34.17 7.80 -24.72
N LEU A 817 -32.98 7.22 -24.59
CA LEU A 817 -32.50 6.13 -25.45
C LEU A 817 -32.96 4.77 -24.89
N ARG A 818 -33.83 4.10 -25.65
CA ARG A 818 -34.24 2.71 -25.38
C ARG A 818 -33.14 1.71 -25.75
N ASP A 819 -32.43 1.21 -24.74
CA ASP A 819 -31.32 0.27 -24.90
C ASP A 819 -31.75 -1.11 -25.43
N ASP A 820 -33.02 -1.49 -25.28
CA ASP A 820 -33.58 -2.70 -25.88
C ASP A 820 -33.63 -2.60 -27.41
N LEU A 821 -34.04 -1.45 -27.96
CA LEU A 821 -34.03 -1.18 -29.40
C LEU A 821 -32.60 -1.04 -29.94
N LEU A 822 -31.69 -0.48 -29.15
CA LEU A 822 -30.27 -0.42 -29.50
C LEU A 822 -29.68 -1.82 -29.68
N ALA A 823 -30.08 -2.79 -28.85
CA ALA A 823 -29.65 -4.18 -28.94
C ALA A 823 -30.23 -4.94 -30.15
N GLU A 824 -31.28 -4.42 -30.81
CA GLU A 824 -31.83 -5.00 -32.03
C GLU A 824 -31.01 -4.66 -33.29
N VAL A 825 -30.28 -3.53 -33.26
CA VAL A 825 -29.43 -3.06 -34.36
C VAL A 825 -28.16 -3.93 -34.47
N PRO A 826 -27.76 -4.37 -35.68
CA PRO A 826 -26.54 -5.14 -35.86
C PRO A 826 -25.31 -4.41 -35.31
N VAL A 827 -24.46 -5.12 -34.56
CA VAL A 827 -23.25 -4.55 -33.93
C VAL A 827 -22.33 -3.88 -34.95
N VAL A 828 -22.23 -4.45 -36.15
CA VAL A 828 -21.43 -3.88 -37.24
C VAL A 828 -21.92 -2.48 -37.61
N ASP A 829 -23.23 -2.28 -37.78
CA ASP A 829 -23.81 -0.98 -38.12
C ASP A 829 -23.57 0.00 -36.97
N LEU A 830 -23.76 -0.46 -35.73
CA LEU A 830 -23.49 0.34 -34.54
C LEU A 830 -22.03 0.75 -34.39
N LEU A 831 -21.06 0.02 -34.94
CA LEU A 831 -19.64 0.39 -34.89
C LEU A 831 -19.18 1.18 -36.12
N THR A 832 -19.81 0.99 -37.29
CA THR A 832 -19.32 1.56 -38.56
C THR A 832 -20.13 2.74 -39.10
N ASP A 833 -21.42 2.84 -38.82
CA ASP A 833 -22.30 3.84 -39.46
C ASP A 833 -22.10 5.24 -38.82
N PRO A 834 -22.44 6.34 -39.50
CA PRO A 834 -22.49 7.65 -38.86
C PRO A 834 -23.48 7.69 -37.69
N VAL A 835 -23.14 8.39 -36.61
CA VAL A 835 -24.02 8.53 -35.42
C VAL A 835 -25.41 9.08 -35.78
N PRO A 836 -25.56 10.11 -36.65
CA PRO A 836 -26.88 10.59 -37.04
C PRO A 836 -27.75 9.52 -37.70
N ASP A 837 -27.17 8.68 -38.55
CA ASP A 837 -27.91 7.63 -39.28
C ASP A 837 -28.43 6.54 -38.31
N ILE A 838 -27.66 6.23 -37.27
CA ILE A 838 -28.08 5.31 -36.20
C ILE A 838 -29.21 5.93 -35.39
N ALA A 839 -29.07 7.20 -35.01
CA ALA A 839 -30.09 7.90 -34.25
C ALA A 839 -31.41 8.00 -35.02
N ASP A 840 -31.38 8.28 -36.32
CA ASP A 840 -32.57 8.34 -37.16
C ASP A 840 -33.29 6.98 -37.26
N ARG A 841 -32.55 5.88 -37.37
CA ARG A 841 -33.15 4.52 -37.32
C ARG A 841 -33.82 4.26 -35.98
N LEU A 842 -33.12 4.54 -34.88
CA LEU A 842 -33.64 4.32 -33.53
C LEU A 842 -34.86 5.18 -33.22
N ARG A 843 -34.91 6.44 -33.69
CA ARG A 843 -36.09 7.31 -33.58
C ARG A 843 -37.29 6.71 -34.32
N VAL A 844 -37.11 6.24 -35.55
CA VAL A 844 -38.20 5.63 -36.35
C VAL A 844 -38.71 4.35 -35.69
N ASP A 845 -37.82 3.53 -35.13
CA ASP A 845 -38.21 2.30 -34.46
C ASP A 845 -38.86 2.58 -33.10
N GLN A 846 -38.43 3.61 -32.36
CA GLN A 846 -39.11 4.10 -31.15
C GLN A 846 -40.52 4.64 -31.43
N LEU A 847 -40.75 5.29 -32.57
CA LEU A 847 -42.08 5.77 -32.97
C LEU A 847 -43.01 4.63 -33.43
N ARG A 848 -42.45 3.46 -33.79
CA ARG A 848 -43.20 2.28 -34.25
C ARG A 848 -43.52 1.30 -33.12
N ALA A 849 -42.66 1.22 -32.11
CA ALA A 849 -42.81 0.38 -30.91
C ALA A 849 -43.73 1.05 -29.87
#